data_AF-A0A671PIZ9-F1
#
_entry.id   AF-A0A671PIZ9-F1
#
_cell.length_a   1.000
_cell.length_b   1.000
_cell.length_c   1.000
_cell.angle_alpha   90.00
_cell.angle_beta   90.00
_cell.angle_gamma   90.00
#
_symmetry.space_group_name_H-M   'P 1'
#
loop_
_entity.id
_entity.type
_entity.pdbx_description
1 polymer ?
#
loop_
_entity_poly.entity_id
_entity_poly.type
_entity_poly.pdbx_seq_one_letter_code
_entity_poly.pdbx_strand_id
1 'polypeptide(L)'
;MIKKRVCTTFVENSSSNGVLCQCGGAQELHASITAGDHVISQWDSEQHTSEYPTDAFGQLEFAGAGRRNSPFLRLAHDTPPDNVYSLMTSQWGLSVPNLVVSVVGGEGKEKVKPWVREVIRQGLVRAAQSTGAWIMTSGLRKGVGRCVGEAVRDHCATASSLSQAKVIAVGVAPWGLIYQRQQLVNPQGSFPARYYVHNMPRESSCLDNNHQAFLLVDDGSVGHRGSETMFRANLENFISHQRTGIWGSGSIEIPVLCVLIAGDAAMLERVDLSLKNTTPWLVLAGSGPAADLIAAILKDLSIPLSPPVSPTLPTASEESRKRASVELRDRMREKINKHFPSETELEKLVEQALSIYHNRDLITVLHGDQEGQDDFDRIILKALVRAAKRDANDASEYTEELKLAVAWDRVDIAKSELFNGDIQWRYEDLEVSMTDALVNDKPHFVRLFVESGLNILDYLTYHRLESLYSSLSDCNLVSSFLQRRLQERVGLAASQTRLTLPDENSSFKSHATTLTTPSAARDLTLYEVSRVLSEIMEDVCQPFYYAPLGVEQGWASRKAMKHVNMLLRTESVYRKQRCMSPWIALFIWAILQNRREMSVYFWKMAGESVLSALAGCKILRELSKLETETETKLSMKELAQTFENLAHDVFSECYQSNESRSFKLLIRQSPVWGGATCLQMATAADARLFFSHDGVQNLLSEIWWGDMDSNTEVWKLVLSFFLPPFIYTNLISFKEQEKDEKPEEFHQGKEFDSVDGAESLADGINTEEDVEECNALRGKPEASKAITQKRPFILNRWRQFWFAPVTSFLGNVLMYFLFLFLFAYILLVDFKPPPPNGPAPSELVLYFWVFTLVCEEIRQTFFVGSTTVIQRMKLYIQDIWNKCDITALTLFILGLLCRMFPWTYNFGRAVLCVDYMVFTLRLIHIFAVHKQLGPKIIIVGKMVKDVFFFLFFLGVWLMAYGVANQALLYSYDSRPGWIIRRVFYRPYMHIYGQIPLDEIDADKRHEKVCTDNVTLIHQGAEPCPQSDANWLVLILLSIYLLVTNILLVNLLIAMFSYTFNKVQEHSDVHWKFQRYNLIAEYHSRPCLSPPFIIISHLHIFFKRVIQRLPSNKNQHFMLDLKSKEASLLNMWESTLKENLLSMQGKKQRECDTERLKRTSTKVDSVLKQMSEIRDHDRRLRKLELEVQYCSTALSWIVEALSQSDVVKQTRPPPLPSKGIASKRPTFS
;
A
#
# COMPACT_ATOMS: atom_id res chain seq x y z
N MET A 1 -33.25 23.06 5.17
CA MET A 1 -32.87 24.32 5.86
C MET A 1 -32.93 24.06 7.36
N ILE A 2 -31.88 24.42 8.10
CA ILE A 2 -31.84 24.29 9.57
C ILE A 2 -32.48 25.53 10.19
N LYS A 3 -33.30 25.33 11.22
CA LYS A 3 -34.12 26.36 11.88
C LYS A 3 -33.65 26.59 13.31
N LYS A 4 -34.10 27.70 13.91
CA LYS A 4 -34.00 28.04 15.34
C LYS A 4 -35.40 28.30 15.91
N ARG A 5 -35.57 28.22 17.23
CA ARG A 5 -36.82 28.59 17.92
C ARG A 5 -36.66 29.91 18.68
N VAL A 6 -37.72 30.69 18.73
CA VAL A 6 -37.80 31.94 19.49
C VAL A 6 -39.14 31.97 20.23
N CYS A 7 -39.11 32.25 21.53
CA CYS A 7 -40.33 32.42 22.32
C CYS A 7 -41.09 33.67 21.85
N THR A 8 -42.36 33.50 21.47
CA THR A 8 -43.20 34.60 20.97
C THR A 8 -44.29 34.99 21.95
N THR A 9 -44.80 34.05 22.75
CA THR A 9 -45.85 34.31 23.74
C THR A 9 -45.26 34.51 25.13
N PHE A 10 -45.69 35.57 25.83
CA PHE A 10 -45.28 35.85 27.21
C PHE A 10 -46.18 35.11 28.20
N VAL A 11 -45.60 34.23 29.03
CA VAL A 11 -46.28 33.53 30.12
C VAL A 11 -45.63 33.94 31.43
N GLU A 12 -46.39 34.50 32.36
CA GLU A 12 -45.82 35.10 33.58
C GLU A 12 -45.22 34.03 34.53
N ASN A 13 -44.00 34.27 35.01
CA ASN A 13 -43.36 33.41 36.01
C ASN A 13 -43.60 33.93 37.43
N SER A 14 -44.38 33.17 38.21
CA SER A 14 -44.75 33.47 39.60
C SER A 14 -43.56 33.62 40.55
N SER A 15 -42.42 32.99 40.24
CA SER A 15 -41.19 33.09 41.03
C SER A 15 -40.41 34.41 40.85
N SER A 16 -40.79 35.23 39.87
CA SER A 16 -40.02 36.42 39.44
C SER A 16 -40.77 37.75 39.59
N ASN A 17 -41.86 37.78 40.38
CA ASN A 17 -42.74 38.96 40.54
C ASN A 17 -43.20 39.56 39.18
N GLY A 18 -43.45 38.72 38.18
CA GLY A 18 -43.98 39.14 36.87
C GLY A 18 -43.00 39.78 35.89
N VAL A 19 -41.71 39.86 36.24
CA VAL A 19 -40.69 40.53 35.41
C VAL A 19 -40.17 39.63 34.27
N LEU A 20 -40.16 38.32 34.49
CA LEU A 20 -39.66 37.34 33.52
C LEU A 20 -40.80 36.43 33.05
N CYS A 21 -40.72 36.06 31.77
CA CYS A 21 -41.52 34.97 31.25
C CYS A 21 -41.06 33.64 31.88
N GLN A 22 -41.93 32.64 31.92
CA GLN A 22 -41.56 31.26 32.29
C GLN A 22 -40.46 30.70 31.38
N CYS A 23 -40.29 31.20 30.16
CA CYS A 23 -39.15 30.86 29.30
C CYS A 23 -37.80 31.47 29.79
N GLY A 24 -37.82 32.37 30.77
CA GLY A 24 -36.65 33.10 31.30
C GLY A 24 -36.27 34.36 30.52
N GLY A 25 -36.98 34.69 29.44
CA GLY A 25 -36.83 35.93 28.69
C GLY A 25 -37.55 37.12 29.35
N ALA A 26 -36.98 38.31 29.22
CA ALA A 26 -37.65 39.56 29.60
C ALA A 26 -38.88 39.83 28.72
N GLN A 27 -39.84 40.60 29.24
CA GLN A 27 -41.07 40.94 28.51
C GLN A 27 -40.80 41.62 27.15
N GLU A 28 -39.75 42.43 27.05
CA GLU A 28 -39.32 43.14 25.83
C GLU A 28 -38.89 42.21 24.67
N LEU A 29 -38.57 40.95 24.96
CA LEU A 29 -38.12 39.97 23.95
C LEU A 29 -39.28 39.25 23.23
N HIS A 30 -40.52 39.47 23.67
CA HIS A 30 -41.70 38.81 23.13
C HIS A 30 -42.46 39.77 22.20
N ALA A 31 -42.78 39.34 20.97
CA ALA A 31 -43.66 40.10 20.10
C ALA A 31 -45.09 40.01 20.66
N SER A 32 -45.79 41.14 20.78
CA SER A 32 -47.15 41.21 21.33
C SER A 32 -48.16 40.52 20.40
N ILE A 33 -48.22 39.18 20.44
CA ILE A 33 -49.29 38.39 19.85
C ILE A 33 -50.28 38.12 20.98
N THR A 34 -51.38 38.88 21.02
CA THR A 34 -52.55 38.59 21.84
C THR A 34 -53.23 37.34 21.27
N ALA A 35 -52.82 36.15 21.72
CA ALA A 35 -53.63 34.95 21.55
C ALA A 35 -54.84 35.07 22.49
N GLY A 36 -56.05 34.95 21.95
CA GLY A 36 -57.30 35.28 22.65
C GLY A 36 -57.58 34.44 23.90
N ASP A 37 -58.17 35.11 24.90
CA ASP A 37 -59.04 34.67 26.02
C ASP A 37 -58.79 33.34 26.78
N HIS A 38 -57.67 32.65 26.58
CA HIS A 38 -57.25 31.56 27.48
C HIS A 38 -56.10 32.02 28.36
N VAL A 39 -56.35 32.07 29.68
CA VAL A 39 -55.30 32.28 30.70
C VAL A 39 -54.42 31.02 30.70
N ILE A 40 -53.30 31.07 29.99
CA ILE A 40 -52.31 29.98 29.95
C ILE A 40 -51.46 30.05 31.22
N SER A 41 -51.47 28.99 32.03
CA SER A 41 -50.74 28.92 33.30
C SER A 41 -49.33 28.31 33.19
N GLN A 42 -49.05 27.55 32.13
CA GLN A 42 -47.79 26.81 31.97
C GLN A 42 -47.20 26.99 30.57
N TRP A 43 -45.92 27.34 30.52
CA TRP A 43 -45.16 27.49 29.29
C TRP A 43 -44.70 26.13 28.74
N ASP A 44 -44.78 26.01 27.41
CA ASP A 44 -44.40 24.84 26.62
C ASP A 44 -43.71 25.29 25.34
N SER A 45 -42.53 24.76 25.05
CA SER A 45 -41.72 25.14 23.89
C SER A 45 -42.47 24.91 22.57
N GLU A 46 -43.23 23.82 22.45
CA GLU A 46 -43.89 23.48 21.18
C GLU A 46 -44.98 24.49 20.78
N GLN A 47 -45.77 24.95 21.76
CA GLN A 47 -46.93 25.81 21.54
C GLN A 47 -46.62 27.32 21.58
N HIS A 48 -45.57 27.70 22.32
CA HIS A 48 -45.29 29.10 22.69
C HIS A 48 -44.07 29.70 21.95
N THR A 49 -43.42 28.91 21.10
CA THR A 49 -42.28 29.33 20.28
C THR A 49 -42.57 29.22 18.80
N SER A 50 -41.94 30.08 17.99
CA SER A 50 -42.03 30.03 16.53
C SER A 50 -40.66 29.75 15.91
N GLU A 51 -40.65 29.04 14.79
CA GLU A 51 -39.43 28.70 14.06
C GLU A 51 -38.98 29.82 13.10
N TYR A 52 -37.68 30.07 13.05
CA TYR A 52 -37.03 31.00 12.12
C TYR A 52 -35.79 30.36 11.48
N PRO A 53 -35.28 30.87 10.34
CA PRO A 53 -33.98 30.47 9.83
C PRO A 53 -32.86 30.73 10.84
N THR A 54 -31.90 29.81 10.93
CA THR A 54 -30.74 29.97 11.81
C THR A 54 -29.89 31.18 11.40
N ASP A 55 -29.50 31.98 12.39
CA ASP A 55 -28.68 33.19 12.26
C ASP A 55 -27.33 33.08 12.98
N ALA A 56 -26.97 31.92 13.51
CA ALA A 56 -25.73 31.69 14.24
C ALA A 56 -25.08 30.39 13.76
N PHE A 57 -24.14 30.51 12.82
CA PHE A 57 -23.36 29.40 12.27
C PHE A 57 -22.00 29.91 11.77
N GLY A 58 -21.01 29.02 11.74
CA GLY A 58 -19.69 29.34 11.17
C GLY A 58 -18.54 28.65 11.90
N GLN A 59 -17.38 29.30 11.96
CA GLN A 59 -16.19 28.83 12.67
C GLN A 59 -15.93 29.68 13.91
N LEU A 60 -15.79 29.05 15.06
CA LEU A 60 -15.52 29.68 16.36
C LEU A 60 -14.01 29.79 16.60
N GLU A 61 -13.53 30.99 16.92
CA GLU A 61 -12.16 31.25 17.38
C GLU A 61 -12.20 31.80 18.82
N PHE A 62 -11.58 31.08 19.76
CA PHE A 62 -11.50 31.51 21.15
C PHE A 62 -10.34 32.48 21.37
N ALA A 63 -10.64 33.68 21.89
CA ALA A 63 -9.62 34.69 22.14
C ALA A 63 -8.58 34.19 23.17
N GLY A 64 -7.29 34.17 22.78
CA GLY A 64 -6.17 33.77 23.64
C GLY A 64 -5.90 32.26 23.73
N ALA A 65 -6.68 31.42 23.04
CA ALA A 65 -6.56 29.96 23.09
C ALA A 65 -6.08 29.35 21.75
N GLY A 66 -4.93 29.81 21.22
CA GLY A 66 -4.32 29.26 20.01
C GLY A 66 -5.16 29.39 18.72
N ARG A 67 -4.55 29.17 17.54
CA ARG A 67 -5.25 29.20 16.24
C ARG A 67 -5.94 27.86 15.95
N ARG A 68 -6.99 27.51 16.71
CA ARG A 68 -7.88 26.39 16.39
C ARG A 68 -9.29 26.92 16.12
N ASN A 69 -9.80 26.65 14.93
CA ASN A 69 -11.15 27.00 14.52
C ASN A 69 -12.05 25.80 14.73
N SER A 70 -13.13 25.97 15.49
CA SER A 70 -14.12 24.90 15.74
C SER A 70 -15.44 25.26 15.06
N PRO A 71 -15.98 24.48 14.12
CA PRO A 71 -17.30 24.76 13.57
C PRO A 71 -18.38 24.77 14.65
N PHE A 72 -19.35 25.68 14.52
CA PHE A 72 -20.51 25.75 15.39
C PHE A 72 -21.80 26.00 14.59
N LEU A 73 -22.91 25.49 15.11
CA LEU A 73 -24.24 25.63 14.51
C LEU A 73 -25.31 25.77 15.60
N ARG A 74 -26.16 26.79 15.50
CA ARG A 74 -27.41 26.92 16.27
C ARG A 74 -28.55 26.19 15.54
N LEU A 75 -29.25 25.32 16.25
CA LEU A 75 -30.34 24.51 15.71
C LEU A 75 -31.49 24.37 16.70
N ALA A 76 -32.71 24.18 16.22
CA ALA A 76 -33.87 23.92 17.04
C ALA A 76 -33.84 22.49 17.63
N HIS A 77 -34.37 22.30 18.84
CA HIS A 77 -34.36 20.99 19.53
C HIS A 77 -35.06 19.84 18.78
N ASP A 78 -35.96 20.16 17.85
CA ASP A 78 -36.73 19.25 17.01
C ASP A 78 -36.14 19.07 15.59
N THR A 79 -34.95 19.63 15.33
CA THR A 79 -34.25 19.44 14.05
C THR A 79 -33.97 17.95 13.83
N PRO A 80 -34.29 17.39 12.65
CA PRO A 80 -34.06 15.97 12.40
C PRO A 80 -32.55 15.66 12.33
N PRO A 81 -32.11 14.54 12.94
CA PRO A 81 -30.69 14.23 13.15
C PRO A 81 -29.93 13.87 11.86
N ASP A 82 -30.65 13.45 10.80
CA ASP A 82 -30.10 13.11 9.48
C ASP A 82 -29.36 14.29 8.83
N ASN A 83 -29.97 15.47 8.85
CA ASN A 83 -29.39 16.70 8.32
C ASN A 83 -28.13 17.10 9.09
N VAL A 84 -28.13 16.89 10.42
CA VAL A 84 -27.00 17.22 11.28
C VAL A 84 -25.84 16.26 11.07
N TYR A 85 -26.11 14.95 10.99
CA TYR A 85 -25.10 13.94 10.71
C TYR A 85 -24.45 14.12 9.33
N SER A 86 -25.26 14.40 8.31
CA SER A 86 -24.77 14.72 6.96
C SER A 86 -23.91 15.98 6.97
N LEU A 87 -24.29 17.03 7.70
CA LEU A 87 -23.52 18.26 7.84
C LEU A 87 -22.16 18.02 8.54
N MET A 88 -22.14 17.23 9.62
CA MET A 88 -20.93 16.88 10.36
C MET A 88 -19.92 16.10 9.49
N THR A 89 -20.40 15.14 8.70
CA THR A 89 -19.53 14.27 7.87
C THR A 89 -19.13 14.92 6.55
N SER A 90 -20.08 15.49 5.81
CA SER A 90 -19.82 16.04 4.46
C SER A 90 -19.30 17.48 4.46
N GLN A 91 -19.85 18.37 5.29
CA GLN A 91 -19.50 19.80 5.26
C GLN A 91 -18.38 20.15 6.24
N TRP A 92 -18.44 19.61 7.46
CA TRP A 92 -17.37 19.82 8.45
C TRP A 92 -16.17 18.90 8.25
N GLY A 93 -16.31 17.86 7.41
CA GLY A 93 -15.23 16.92 7.10
C GLY A 93 -14.81 16.07 8.31
N LEU A 94 -15.71 15.84 9.27
CA LEU A 94 -15.43 14.92 10.38
C LEU A 94 -15.47 13.48 9.86
N SER A 95 -14.45 12.69 10.18
CA SER A 95 -14.42 11.27 9.85
C SER A 95 -15.55 10.52 10.55
N VAL A 96 -16.18 9.59 9.83
CA VAL A 96 -17.23 8.71 10.39
C VAL A 96 -16.64 7.93 11.59
N PRO A 97 -17.29 7.94 12.77
CA PRO A 97 -16.78 7.26 13.95
C PRO A 97 -16.98 5.75 13.87
N ASN A 98 -16.04 4.97 14.42
CA ASN A 98 -16.22 3.53 14.65
C ASN A 98 -16.96 3.23 15.97
N LEU A 99 -17.09 4.23 16.84
CA LEU A 99 -17.72 4.17 18.15
C LEU A 99 -18.10 5.60 18.56
N VAL A 100 -19.25 5.78 19.19
CA VAL A 100 -19.59 7.05 19.86
C VAL A 100 -19.69 6.82 21.35
N VAL A 101 -18.91 7.58 22.12
CA VAL A 101 -19.00 7.59 23.58
C VAL A 101 -19.65 8.88 24.03
N SER A 102 -20.89 8.76 24.52
CA SER A 102 -21.67 9.88 25.02
C SER A 102 -21.46 10.04 26.52
N VAL A 103 -20.64 11.01 26.93
CA VAL A 103 -20.38 11.29 28.34
C VAL A 103 -21.48 12.19 28.87
N VAL A 104 -22.28 11.64 29.78
CA VAL A 104 -23.42 12.30 30.42
C VAL A 104 -23.11 12.39 31.91
N GLY A 105 -23.19 13.59 32.48
CA GLY A 105 -22.88 13.75 33.89
C GLY A 105 -23.38 15.06 34.47
N GLY A 106 -23.39 15.13 35.81
CA GLY A 106 -23.95 16.26 36.52
C GLY A 106 -23.24 17.57 36.17
N GLU A 107 -24.00 18.58 35.72
CA GLU A 107 -23.52 19.95 35.49
C GLU A 107 -23.51 20.79 36.79
N GLY A 108 -23.49 20.11 37.94
CA GLY A 108 -23.50 20.70 39.27
C GLY A 108 -22.18 21.39 39.64
N LYS A 109 -22.18 22.09 40.77
CA LYS A 109 -20.99 22.75 41.33
C LYS A 109 -20.04 21.78 42.05
N GLU A 110 -20.43 20.52 42.18
CA GLU A 110 -19.63 19.49 42.87
C GLU A 110 -18.37 19.16 42.07
N LYS A 111 -17.23 19.09 42.76
CA LYS A 111 -15.96 18.72 42.11
C LYS A 111 -15.96 17.23 41.84
N VAL A 112 -15.78 16.86 40.57
CA VAL A 112 -15.56 15.47 40.14
C VAL A 112 -14.40 14.87 40.96
N LYS A 113 -14.61 13.65 41.47
CA LYS A 113 -13.60 12.96 42.29
C LYS A 113 -12.30 12.76 41.51
N PRO A 114 -11.12 12.83 42.16
CA PRO A 114 -9.83 12.75 41.46
C PRO A 114 -9.61 11.47 40.64
N TRP A 115 -10.08 10.33 41.13
CA TRP A 115 -9.95 9.05 40.43
C TRP A 115 -10.81 8.99 39.16
N VAL A 116 -12.03 9.54 39.20
CA VAL A 116 -12.92 9.65 38.03
C VAL A 116 -12.28 10.53 36.96
N ARG A 117 -11.68 11.65 37.37
CA ARG A 117 -10.93 12.52 36.46
C ARG A 117 -9.78 11.78 35.79
N GLU A 118 -9.11 10.88 36.52
CA GLU A 118 -8.02 10.07 35.96
C GLU A 118 -8.52 9.01 34.99
N VAL A 119 -9.67 8.37 35.26
CA VAL A 119 -10.33 7.44 34.32
C VAL A 119 -10.73 8.17 33.03
N ILE A 120 -11.25 9.40 33.12
CA ILE A 120 -11.53 10.22 31.92
C ILE A 120 -10.23 10.58 31.19
N ARG A 121 -9.20 11.00 31.93
CA ARG A 121 -7.94 11.50 31.36
C ARG A 121 -7.11 10.42 30.67
N GLN A 122 -6.92 9.27 31.31
CA GLN A 122 -6.10 8.18 30.79
C GLN A 122 -6.93 7.09 30.12
N GLY A 123 -8.07 6.71 30.67
CA GLY A 123 -8.89 5.61 30.14
C GLY A 123 -9.69 6.03 28.90
N LEU A 124 -10.61 6.98 29.07
CA LEU A 124 -11.54 7.38 28.01
C LEU A 124 -10.83 7.96 26.77
N VAL A 125 -9.89 8.89 26.97
CA VAL A 125 -9.20 9.54 25.83
C VAL A 125 -8.32 8.53 25.08
N ARG A 126 -7.65 7.62 25.78
CA ARG A 126 -6.86 6.55 25.15
C ARG A 126 -7.73 5.58 24.37
N ALA A 127 -8.86 5.15 24.95
CA ALA A 127 -9.82 4.29 24.28
C ALA A 127 -10.43 4.95 23.02
N ALA A 128 -10.77 6.25 23.11
CA ALA A 128 -11.30 7.01 21.99
C ALA A 128 -10.26 7.19 20.88
N GLN A 129 -8.98 7.39 21.22
CA GLN A 129 -7.91 7.47 20.24
C GLN A 129 -7.70 6.14 19.52
N SER A 130 -7.64 5.02 20.26
CA SER A 130 -7.36 3.72 19.66
C SER A 130 -8.47 3.24 18.73
N THR A 131 -9.72 3.57 19.06
CA THR A 131 -10.89 3.13 18.28
C THR A 131 -11.27 4.12 17.16
N GLY A 132 -10.80 5.36 17.23
CA GLY A 132 -11.31 6.44 16.37
C GLY A 132 -12.74 6.86 16.76
N ALA A 133 -13.01 6.94 18.06
CA ALA A 133 -14.34 7.26 18.58
C ALA A 133 -14.61 8.77 18.63
N TRP A 134 -15.89 9.14 18.51
CA TRP A 134 -16.36 10.47 18.88
C TRP A 134 -16.70 10.51 20.37
N ILE A 135 -16.26 11.57 21.05
CA ILE A 135 -16.68 11.87 22.42
C ILE A 135 -17.74 12.96 22.36
N MET A 136 -18.98 12.61 22.68
CA MET A 136 -20.07 13.58 22.80
C MET A 136 -20.22 14.01 24.27
N THR A 137 -20.30 15.32 24.51
CA THR A 137 -20.48 15.88 25.87
C THR A 137 -21.21 17.23 25.79
N SER A 138 -21.48 17.91 26.91
CA SER A 138 -22.25 19.16 26.90
C SER A 138 -21.51 20.36 26.28
N GLY A 139 -20.20 20.25 26.05
CA GLY A 139 -19.38 21.32 25.44
C GLY A 139 -19.23 22.57 26.30
N LEU A 140 -19.79 22.57 27.51
CA LEU A 140 -19.70 23.66 28.48
C LEU A 140 -18.46 23.49 29.36
N ARG A 141 -17.85 24.61 29.75
CA ARG A 141 -16.67 24.66 30.65
C ARG A 141 -17.07 24.48 32.13
N LYS A 142 -17.98 23.55 32.43
CA LYS A 142 -18.43 23.19 33.79
C LYS A 142 -18.60 21.68 33.95
N GLY A 143 -18.65 21.22 35.20
CA GLY A 143 -18.91 19.82 35.55
C GLY A 143 -17.99 18.84 34.85
N VAL A 144 -18.58 17.74 34.36
CA VAL A 144 -17.88 16.65 33.65
C VAL A 144 -17.36 17.11 32.28
N GLY A 145 -18.09 17.97 31.56
CA GLY A 145 -17.68 18.49 30.25
C GLY A 145 -16.32 19.19 30.28
N ARG A 146 -16.06 19.97 31.34
CA ARG A 146 -14.73 20.57 31.59
C ARG A 146 -13.64 19.53 31.78
N CYS A 147 -13.89 18.45 32.52
CA CYS A 147 -12.90 17.40 32.76
C CYS A 147 -12.55 16.66 31.46
N VAL A 148 -13.55 16.41 30.60
CA VAL A 148 -13.35 15.84 29.26
C VAL A 148 -12.53 16.80 28.39
N GLY A 149 -12.87 18.10 28.37
CA GLY A 149 -12.12 19.12 27.63
C GLY A 149 -10.65 19.23 28.08
N GLU A 150 -10.40 19.26 29.40
CA GLU A 150 -9.04 19.27 29.95
C GLU A 150 -8.27 17.99 29.58
N ALA A 151 -8.91 16.81 29.61
CA ALA A 151 -8.31 15.55 29.21
C ALA A 151 -7.92 15.52 27.72
N VAL A 152 -8.81 15.96 26.83
CA VAL A 152 -8.55 16.05 25.39
C VAL A 152 -7.42 17.05 25.09
N ARG A 153 -7.36 18.17 25.82
CA ARG A 153 -6.28 19.15 25.70
C ARG A 153 -4.94 18.57 26.13
N ASP A 154 -4.88 17.96 27.30
CA ASP A 154 -3.66 17.39 27.85
C ASP A 154 -3.12 16.32 26.90
N HIS A 155 -4.00 15.49 26.34
CA HIS A 155 -3.63 14.52 25.30
C HIS A 155 -3.14 15.18 24.00
N CYS A 156 -3.83 16.22 23.51
CA CYS A 156 -3.39 16.99 22.34
C CYS A 156 -2.01 17.64 22.53
N ALA A 157 -1.62 17.96 23.77
CA ALA A 157 -0.31 18.53 24.09
C ALA A 157 0.79 17.45 24.18
N THR A 158 0.44 16.24 24.63
CA THR A 158 1.38 15.10 24.73
C THR A 158 1.51 14.30 23.44
N ALA A 159 0.46 14.23 22.61
CA ALA A 159 0.48 13.50 21.37
C ALA A 159 1.37 14.19 20.34
N SER A 160 2.27 13.44 19.71
CA SER A 160 3.06 13.93 18.60
C SER A 160 2.14 14.33 17.43
N SER A 161 2.48 15.42 16.75
CA SER A 161 1.77 15.92 15.57
C SER A 161 1.72 14.92 14.39
N LEU A 162 2.36 13.75 14.53
CA LEU A 162 2.39 12.64 13.56
C LEU A 162 1.34 11.55 13.82
N SER A 163 0.59 11.57 14.93
CA SER A 163 -0.46 10.56 15.15
C SER A 163 -1.70 10.85 14.27
N GLN A 164 -2.03 9.93 13.36
CA GLN A 164 -3.15 10.07 12.41
C GLN A 164 -4.54 10.06 13.09
N ALA A 165 -4.68 9.45 14.27
CA ALA A 165 -5.93 9.36 15.00
C ALA A 165 -6.08 10.51 16.01
N LYS A 166 -6.64 11.64 15.55
CA LYS A 166 -6.99 12.77 16.42
C LYS A 166 -8.32 12.51 17.13
N VAL A 167 -8.34 12.62 18.46
CA VAL A 167 -9.57 12.46 19.25
C VAL A 167 -10.56 13.59 18.92
N ILE A 168 -11.77 13.23 18.49
CA ILE A 168 -12.83 14.17 18.11
C ILE A 168 -13.80 14.31 19.29
N ALA A 169 -13.86 15.52 19.85
CA ALA A 169 -14.81 15.86 20.90
C ALA A 169 -15.87 16.83 20.35
N VAL A 170 -17.14 16.44 20.44
CA VAL A 170 -18.31 17.20 19.96
C VAL A 170 -19.08 17.71 21.18
N GLY A 171 -19.25 19.02 21.26
CA GLY A 171 -20.03 19.67 22.31
C GLY A 171 -21.49 19.90 21.88
N VAL A 172 -22.45 19.33 22.59
CA VAL A 172 -23.89 19.58 22.42
C VAL A 172 -24.36 20.42 23.59
N ALA A 173 -24.52 21.73 23.37
CA ALA A 173 -24.80 22.69 24.43
C ALA A 173 -26.17 23.36 24.25
N PRO A 174 -26.90 23.65 25.33
CA PRO A 174 -28.12 24.44 25.26
C PRO A 174 -27.81 25.93 25.00
N TRP A 175 -28.40 26.49 23.94
CA TRP A 175 -28.25 27.90 23.54
C TRP A 175 -28.70 28.89 24.63
N GLY A 176 -29.68 28.47 25.45
CA GLY A 176 -30.21 29.20 26.61
C GLY A 176 -29.19 29.52 27.71
N LEU A 177 -28.13 28.70 27.85
CA LEU A 177 -27.16 28.79 28.95
C LEU A 177 -25.83 29.48 28.59
N ILE A 178 -25.58 29.71 27.31
CA ILE A 178 -24.29 30.19 26.80
C ILE A 178 -24.11 31.68 27.11
N TYR A 179 -23.08 32.01 27.89
CA TYR A 179 -22.68 33.38 28.17
C TYR A 179 -22.20 34.10 26.91
N GLN A 180 -22.55 35.38 26.75
CA GLN A 180 -22.15 36.20 25.60
C GLN A 180 -22.51 35.61 24.21
N ARG A 181 -23.58 34.80 24.13
CA ARG A 181 -24.07 34.20 22.88
C ARG A 181 -24.35 35.20 21.73
N GLN A 182 -24.56 36.48 22.04
CA GLN A 182 -24.73 37.55 21.04
C GLN A 182 -23.52 37.71 20.12
N GLN A 183 -22.30 37.36 20.56
CA GLN A 183 -21.08 37.40 19.73
C GLN A 183 -21.10 36.38 18.59
N LEU A 184 -21.98 35.37 18.67
CA LEU A 184 -22.09 34.27 17.70
C LEU A 184 -23.18 34.50 16.65
N VAL A 185 -24.03 35.52 16.84
CA VAL A 185 -25.17 35.80 15.97
C VAL A 185 -24.71 36.66 14.79
N ASN A 186 -24.80 36.10 13.59
CA ASN A 186 -24.58 36.78 12.31
C ASN A 186 -25.38 36.08 11.20
N PRO A 187 -26.39 36.73 10.59
CA PRO A 187 -27.26 36.09 9.59
C PRO A 187 -26.54 35.63 8.32
N GLN A 188 -25.36 36.18 8.01
CA GLN A 188 -24.55 35.75 6.87
C GLN A 188 -23.56 34.62 7.21
N GLY A 189 -23.50 34.20 8.49
CA GLY A 189 -22.49 33.29 9.02
C GLY A 189 -21.16 33.98 9.34
N SER A 190 -20.38 33.39 10.25
CA SER A 190 -19.13 33.98 10.76
C SER A 190 -17.93 33.05 10.59
N PHE A 191 -16.95 33.45 9.77
CA PHE A 191 -15.76 32.64 9.43
C PHE A 191 -14.46 33.47 9.59
N PRO A 192 -13.96 33.74 10.82
CA PRO A 192 -14.37 33.19 12.11
C PRO A 192 -15.16 34.16 13.02
N ALA A 193 -16.02 33.62 13.90
CA ALA A 193 -16.61 34.29 15.05
C ALA A 193 -15.62 34.30 16.23
N ARG A 194 -15.18 35.47 16.66
CA ARG A 194 -14.32 35.62 17.84
C ARG A 194 -15.14 35.64 19.12
N TYR A 195 -14.88 34.68 20.00
CA TYR A 195 -15.58 34.55 21.28
C TYR A 195 -14.66 34.92 22.44
N TYR A 196 -15.04 35.98 23.14
CA TYR A 196 -14.32 36.50 24.30
C TYR A 196 -14.99 36.02 25.59
N VAL A 197 -14.20 35.72 26.61
CA VAL A 197 -14.72 35.34 27.94
C VAL A 197 -14.04 36.23 28.98
N HIS A 198 -14.71 37.30 29.40
CA HIS A 198 -14.25 38.22 30.44
C HIS A 198 -15.25 38.27 31.60
N ASN A 199 -14.76 38.21 32.85
CA ASN A 199 -15.53 38.37 34.09
C ASN A 199 -16.88 37.61 34.15
N MET A 200 -16.81 36.28 34.17
CA MET A 200 -17.98 35.39 34.24
C MET A 200 -18.72 35.52 35.60
N PRO A 201 -20.03 35.86 35.61
CA PRO A 201 -20.86 35.71 36.81
C PRO A 201 -21.00 34.23 37.18
N ARG A 202 -21.04 33.93 38.49
CA ARG A 202 -20.95 32.56 39.06
C ARG A 202 -22.01 31.57 38.53
N GLU A 203 -23.12 32.07 38.01
CA GLU A 203 -24.25 31.25 37.53
C GLU A 203 -24.18 30.95 36.02
N SER A 204 -23.51 31.79 35.23
CA SER A 204 -23.42 31.65 33.77
C SER A 204 -22.41 30.60 33.31
N SER A 205 -22.65 29.92 32.19
CA SER A 205 -21.78 28.89 31.60
C SER A 205 -21.18 29.36 30.28
N CYS A 206 -19.91 29.07 30.02
CA CYS A 206 -19.26 29.40 28.73
C CYS A 206 -18.89 28.12 27.98
N LEU A 207 -18.70 28.26 26.67
CA LEU A 207 -18.23 27.17 25.81
C LEU A 207 -16.77 26.80 26.15
N ASP A 208 -16.46 25.51 26.08
CA ASP A 208 -15.12 24.98 26.36
C ASP A 208 -14.26 24.97 25.08
N ASN A 209 -13.12 25.64 25.11
CA ASN A 209 -12.21 25.79 23.98
C ASN A 209 -11.53 24.50 23.48
N ASN A 210 -11.69 23.37 24.17
CA ASN A 210 -11.00 22.13 23.84
C ASN A 210 -11.81 21.19 22.91
N HIS A 211 -13.01 21.58 22.50
CA HIS A 211 -13.87 20.80 21.59
C HIS A 211 -13.64 21.15 20.13
N GLN A 212 -13.82 20.17 19.24
CA GLN A 212 -13.62 20.35 17.81
C GLN A 212 -14.86 20.91 17.11
N ALA A 213 -16.06 20.60 17.58
CA ALA A 213 -17.31 21.07 16.98
C ALA A 213 -18.38 21.34 18.04
N PHE A 214 -19.30 22.28 17.75
CA PHE A 214 -20.40 22.65 18.65
C PHE A 214 -21.77 22.61 17.97
N LEU A 215 -22.70 21.88 18.58
CA LEU A 215 -24.12 21.91 18.27
C LEU A 215 -24.83 22.67 19.40
N LEU A 216 -25.43 23.82 19.06
CA LEU A 216 -26.08 24.70 20.02
C LEU A 216 -27.59 24.55 19.89
N VAL A 217 -28.20 23.80 20.81
CA VAL A 217 -29.61 23.41 20.77
C VAL A 217 -30.49 24.50 21.36
N ASP A 218 -31.55 24.87 20.66
CA ASP A 218 -32.43 25.98 21.00
C ASP A 218 -33.90 25.53 21.11
N ASP A 219 -34.46 25.64 22.30
CA ASP A 219 -35.87 25.43 22.63
C ASP A 219 -36.63 26.74 22.87
N GLY A 220 -35.97 27.89 22.65
CA GLY A 220 -36.53 29.21 22.93
C GLY A 220 -36.47 29.63 24.39
N SER A 221 -35.92 28.80 25.28
CA SER A 221 -35.72 29.12 26.70
C SER A 221 -34.40 29.87 26.95
N VAL A 222 -34.33 30.58 28.07
CA VAL A 222 -33.16 31.29 28.57
C VAL A 222 -32.93 30.87 30.02
N GLY A 223 -31.71 30.44 30.35
CA GLY A 223 -31.34 30.05 31.71
C GLY A 223 -31.85 28.67 32.17
N HIS A 224 -32.68 27.99 31.39
CA HIS A 224 -33.16 26.64 31.70
C HIS A 224 -32.13 25.57 31.27
N ARG A 225 -32.09 24.46 32.03
CA ARG A 225 -31.21 23.31 31.75
C ARG A 225 -32.00 22.19 31.08
N GLY A 226 -31.31 21.39 30.27
CA GLY A 226 -31.85 20.13 29.75
C GLY A 226 -32.55 20.22 28.38
N SER A 227 -32.55 21.39 27.73
CA SER A 227 -33.13 21.56 26.39
C SER A 227 -32.45 20.70 25.32
N GLU A 228 -31.20 20.31 25.55
CA GLU A 228 -30.39 19.47 24.66
C GLU A 228 -30.63 17.96 24.82
N THR A 229 -31.29 17.53 25.90
CA THR A 229 -31.44 16.13 26.33
C THR A 229 -32.11 15.27 25.27
N MET A 230 -33.27 15.71 24.77
CA MET A 230 -34.06 14.97 23.77
C MET A 230 -33.34 14.94 22.41
N PHE A 231 -32.89 16.10 21.92
CA PHE A 231 -32.15 16.19 20.66
C PHE A 231 -30.92 15.28 20.65
N ARG A 232 -30.15 15.29 21.74
CA ARG A 232 -28.95 14.47 21.89
C ARG A 232 -29.28 12.97 21.88
N ALA A 233 -30.33 12.53 22.59
CA ALA A 233 -30.77 11.14 22.57
C ALA A 233 -31.23 10.68 21.17
N ASN A 234 -31.92 11.56 20.43
CA ASN A 234 -32.36 11.28 19.06
C ASN A 234 -31.18 11.22 18.07
N LEU A 235 -30.20 12.11 18.22
CA LEU A 235 -28.98 12.10 17.42
C LEU A 235 -28.14 10.84 17.68
N GLU A 236 -27.98 10.46 18.94
CA GLU A 236 -27.29 9.23 19.33
C GLU A 236 -27.98 7.99 18.75
N ASN A 237 -29.30 7.88 18.88
CA ASN A 237 -30.07 6.78 18.29
C ASN A 237 -30.02 6.78 16.75
N PHE A 238 -29.98 7.94 16.11
CA PHE A 238 -29.81 8.01 14.67
C PHE A 238 -28.43 7.51 14.24
N ILE A 239 -27.37 7.89 14.97
CA ILE A 239 -26.00 7.45 14.69
C ILE A 239 -25.86 5.94 14.91
N SER A 240 -26.54 5.36 15.90
CA SER A 240 -26.43 3.92 16.15
C SER A 240 -26.88 3.06 14.97
N HIS A 241 -27.88 3.52 14.21
CA HIS A 241 -28.36 2.83 13.01
C HIS A 241 -27.55 3.16 11.74
N GLN A 242 -26.54 4.03 11.84
CA GLN A 242 -25.63 4.28 10.73
C GLN A 242 -24.59 3.16 10.63
N ARG A 243 -24.18 2.88 9.40
CA ARG A 243 -23.15 1.88 9.11
C ARG A 243 -21.79 2.53 9.01
N THR A 244 -20.76 1.88 9.56
CA THR A 244 -19.38 2.32 9.37
C THR A 244 -19.05 2.32 7.87
N GLY A 245 -18.48 3.42 7.37
CA GLY A 245 -18.28 3.68 5.94
C GLY A 245 -17.15 2.86 5.29
N ILE A 246 -16.82 1.68 5.81
CA ILE A 246 -15.72 0.86 5.33
C ILE A 246 -16.29 -0.28 4.49
N TRP A 247 -15.76 -0.41 3.27
CA TRP A 247 -16.32 -1.30 2.25
C TRP A 247 -16.26 -2.75 2.73
N GLY A 248 -17.40 -3.42 2.78
CA GLY A 248 -17.50 -4.81 3.24
C GLY A 248 -18.96 -5.21 3.42
N SER A 249 -19.27 -6.49 3.23
CA SER A 249 -20.62 -7.03 3.46
C SER A 249 -21.00 -7.08 4.95
N GLY A 250 -20.05 -6.87 5.86
CA GLY A 250 -20.24 -6.82 7.31
C GLY A 250 -20.36 -5.40 7.83
N SER A 251 -21.33 -4.63 7.34
CA SER A 251 -21.56 -3.27 7.81
C SER A 251 -22.04 -3.29 9.26
N ILE A 252 -21.12 -3.16 10.21
CA ILE A 252 -21.45 -3.03 11.62
C ILE A 252 -22.11 -1.67 11.83
N GLU A 253 -23.22 -1.68 12.54
CA GLU A 253 -23.87 -0.48 13.04
C GLU A 253 -22.96 0.22 14.05
N ILE A 254 -22.85 1.55 13.97
CA ILE A 254 -21.91 2.28 14.84
C ILE A 254 -22.37 2.11 16.30
N PRO A 255 -21.60 1.42 17.17
CA PRO A 255 -22.00 1.28 18.56
C PRO A 255 -22.00 2.65 19.23
N VAL A 256 -23.04 2.92 20.04
CA VAL A 256 -23.15 4.13 20.86
C VAL A 256 -23.21 3.71 22.33
N LEU A 257 -22.23 4.15 23.12
CA LEU A 257 -22.16 3.87 24.55
C LEU A 257 -22.36 5.16 25.36
N CYS A 258 -23.37 5.19 26.22
CA CYS A 258 -23.56 6.27 27.17
C CYS A 258 -22.77 6.01 28.46
N VAL A 259 -22.03 7.01 28.96
CA VAL A 259 -21.25 6.90 30.20
C VAL A 259 -21.84 7.86 31.22
N LEU A 260 -22.35 7.32 32.34
CA LEU A 260 -22.90 8.12 33.43
C LEU A 260 -21.83 8.43 34.47
N ILE A 261 -21.58 9.73 34.66
CA ILE A 261 -20.62 10.25 35.64
C ILE A 261 -21.31 11.24 36.57
N ALA A 262 -21.45 10.89 37.85
CA ALA A 262 -22.31 11.61 38.77
C ALA A 262 -23.72 11.81 38.19
N GLY A 263 -24.44 12.85 38.59
CA GLY A 263 -25.76 13.19 38.06
C GLY A 263 -26.75 13.55 39.17
N ASP A 264 -27.73 14.39 38.82
CA ASP A 264 -28.88 14.77 39.62
C ASP A 264 -30.13 13.95 39.23
N ALA A 265 -31.29 14.25 39.81
CA ALA A 265 -32.53 13.50 39.56
C ALA A 265 -32.98 13.58 38.09
N ALA A 266 -32.75 14.71 37.42
CA ALA A 266 -33.07 14.91 36.00
C ALA A 266 -32.32 13.93 35.08
N MET A 267 -31.16 13.42 35.49
CA MET A 267 -30.43 12.42 34.71
C MET A 267 -31.12 11.06 34.66
N LEU A 268 -31.99 10.72 35.60
CA LEU A 268 -32.74 9.46 35.56
C LEU A 268 -33.72 9.44 34.38
N GLU A 269 -34.32 10.58 34.05
CA GLU A 269 -35.17 10.74 32.87
C GLU A 269 -34.37 10.55 31.57
N ARG A 270 -33.16 11.13 31.50
CA ARG A 270 -32.25 10.94 30.36
C ARG A 270 -31.84 9.46 30.18
N VAL A 271 -31.57 8.76 31.27
CA VAL A 271 -31.19 7.33 31.26
C VAL A 271 -32.37 6.48 30.79
N ASP A 272 -33.56 6.70 31.36
CA ASP A 272 -34.79 5.98 30.97
C ASP A 272 -35.12 6.17 29.47
N LEU A 273 -35.05 7.41 28.97
CA LEU A 273 -35.27 7.71 27.55
C LEU A 273 -34.30 6.95 26.63
N SER A 274 -33.02 6.88 27.00
CA SER A 274 -32.01 6.19 26.21
C SER A 274 -32.13 4.68 26.26
N LEU A 275 -32.50 4.11 27.42
CA LEU A 275 -32.67 2.67 27.58
C LEU A 275 -33.86 2.16 26.76
N LYS A 276 -34.91 2.98 26.59
CA LYS A 276 -36.03 2.68 25.67
C LYS A 276 -35.57 2.58 24.21
N ASN A 277 -34.56 3.36 23.83
CA ASN A 277 -33.91 3.30 22.50
C ASN A 277 -32.80 2.23 22.43
N THR A 278 -32.80 1.23 23.32
CA THR A 278 -31.82 0.13 23.40
C THR A 278 -30.34 0.54 23.49
N THR A 279 -30.04 1.79 23.88
CA THR A 279 -28.65 2.26 24.02
C THR A 279 -28.00 1.77 25.31
N PRO A 280 -26.77 1.19 25.27
CA PRO A 280 -26.06 0.72 26.44
C PRO A 280 -25.49 1.83 27.32
N TRP A 281 -25.43 1.55 28.63
CA TRP A 281 -24.91 2.46 29.65
C TRP A 281 -23.76 1.86 30.45
N LEU A 282 -22.69 2.65 30.62
CA LEU A 282 -21.61 2.41 31.55
C LEU A 282 -21.73 3.36 32.74
N VAL A 283 -21.96 2.82 33.94
CA VAL A 283 -22.18 3.60 35.17
C VAL A 283 -20.95 3.52 36.06
N LEU A 284 -20.34 4.68 36.38
CA LEU A 284 -19.24 4.74 37.35
C LEU A 284 -19.77 4.80 38.79
N ALA A 285 -19.75 3.67 39.47
CA ALA A 285 -20.16 3.59 40.87
C ALA A 285 -19.17 4.34 41.78
N GLY A 286 -19.71 5.05 42.77
CA GLY A 286 -18.97 5.93 43.66
C GLY A 286 -18.69 7.31 43.06
N SER A 287 -19.29 7.69 41.93
CA SER A 287 -19.01 8.98 41.27
C SER A 287 -19.96 10.12 41.69
N GLY A 288 -21.21 9.82 42.06
CA GLY A 288 -22.22 10.79 42.50
C GLY A 288 -23.62 10.17 42.69
N PRO A 289 -24.62 10.95 43.14
CA PRO A 289 -25.88 10.41 43.69
C PRO A 289 -26.72 9.62 42.68
N ALA A 290 -26.87 10.06 41.42
CA ALA A 290 -27.60 9.29 40.40
C ALA A 290 -26.90 7.97 40.03
N ALA A 291 -25.58 8.01 39.80
CA ALA A 291 -24.80 6.83 39.45
C ALA A 291 -24.77 5.80 40.61
N ASP A 292 -24.67 6.27 41.85
CA ASP A 292 -24.64 5.43 43.05
C ASP A 292 -26.01 4.80 43.31
N LEU A 293 -27.10 5.52 43.03
CA LEU A 293 -28.46 4.98 43.08
C LEU A 293 -28.63 3.81 42.10
N ILE A 294 -28.25 3.99 40.83
CA ILE A 294 -28.36 2.92 39.81
C ILE A 294 -27.48 1.72 40.19
N ALA A 295 -26.25 1.96 40.64
CA ALA A 295 -25.36 0.90 41.09
C ALA A 295 -25.95 0.12 42.30
N ALA A 296 -26.57 0.83 43.26
CA ALA A 296 -27.21 0.21 44.41
C ALA A 296 -28.45 -0.61 44.02
N ILE A 297 -29.27 -0.10 43.08
CA ILE A 297 -30.45 -0.81 42.55
C ILE A 297 -30.01 -2.13 41.89
N LEU A 298 -28.92 -2.12 41.12
CA LEU A 298 -28.44 -3.30 40.41
C LEU A 298 -27.77 -4.33 41.34
N LYS A 299 -27.08 -3.88 42.41
CA LYS A 299 -26.34 -4.75 43.34
C LYS A 299 -27.23 -5.50 44.34
N ASP A 300 -28.28 -4.87 44.87
CA ASP A 300 -29.09 -5.44 45.95
C ASP A 300 -30.19 -6.41 45.46
N LEU A 301 -30.41 -6.49 44.14
CA LEU A 301 -31.46 -7.29 43.50
C LEU A 301 -30.92 -8.43 42.61
N SER A 302 -29.60 -8.63 42.60
CA SER A 302 -28.94 -9.82 42.07
C SER A 302 -28.83 -10.95 43.10
N ILE A 303 -29.26 -10.73 44.35
CA ILE A 303 -29.40 -11.77 45.37
C ILE A 303 -30.73 -12.50 45.09
N PRO A 304 -30.72 -13.81 44.76
CA PRO A 304 -31.95 -14.56 44.59
C PRO A 304 -32.75 -14.50 45.90
N LEU A 305 -34.05 -14.21 45.83
CA LEU A 305 -34.94 -14.61 46.92
C LEU A 305 -34.67 -16.09 47.17
N SER A 306 -34.43 -16.45 48.43
CA SER A 306 -34.30 -17.81 48.93
C SER A 306 -35.29 -18.77 48.24
N PRO A 307 -34.89 -20.03 47.95
CA PRO A 307 -35.77 -20.96 47.27
C PRO A 307 -37.06 -21.18 48.08
N PRO A 308 -38.24 -21.27 47.42
CA PRO A 308 -39.40 -21.81 48.10
C PRO A 308 -39.09 -23.28 48.41
N VAL A 309 -39.02 -23.61 49.69
CA VAL A 309 -39.01 -25.00 50.13
C VAL A 309 -40.30 -25.66 49.61
N SER A 310 -40.11 -26.80 48.95
CA SER A 310 -41.09 -27.80 48.46
C SER A 310 -41.98 -27.46 47.24
N PRO A 311 -41.96 -28.31 46.19
CA PRO A 311 -42.84 -28.21 45.03
C PRO A 311 -44.08 -29.11 45.20
N THR A 312 -45.19 -28.56 45.68
CA THR A 312 -46.51 -29.20 45.56
C THR A 312 -47.64 -28.17 45.68
N LEU A 313 -47.97 -27.49 44.58
CA LEU A 313 -49.31 -27.23 44.03
C LEU A 313 -49.23 -26.11 42.96
N PRO A 314 -49.81 -26.26 41.76
CA PRO A 314 -49.91 -25.19 40.80
C PRO A 314 -51.18 -24.37 41.08
N THR A 315 -51.10 -23.35 41.94
CA THR A 315 -52.08 -22.24 42.04
C THR A 315 -51.63 -21.24 43.12
N ALA A 316 -50.66 -20.38 42.79
CA ALA A 316 -50.36 -19.16 43.55
C ALA A 316 -50.30 -18.00 42.54
N SER A 317 -51.46 -17.54 42.08
CA SER A 317 -52.12 -16.30 42.51
C SER A 317 -51.36 -15.04 42.09
N GLU A 318 -52.03 -14.19 41.27
CA GLU A 318 -51.59 -12.83 40.94
C GLU A 318 -51.16 -12.01 42.17
N GLU A 319 -51.68 -12.36 43.36
CA GLU A 319 -51.38 -11.70 44.62
C GLU A 319 -49.92 -11.85 45.06
N SER A 320 -49.25 -12.98 44.75
CA SER A 320 -47.83 -13.17 45.06
C SER A 320 -46.93 -12.25 44.21
N ARG A 321 -47.27 -12.08 42.92
CA ARG A 321 -46.61 -11.15 41.99
C ARG A 321 -46.85 -9.69 42.37
N LYS A 322 -48.08 -9.34 42.75
CA LYS A 322 -48.42 -8.00 43.22
C LYS A 322 -47.65 -7.68 44.50
N ARG A 323 -47.59 -8.60 45.47
CA ARG A 323 -46.87 -8.40 46.75
C ARG A 323 -45.35 -8.20 46.54
N ALA A 324 -44.72 -8.98 45.67
CA ALA A 324 -43.31 -8.79 45.31
C ALA A 324 -43.05 -7.47 44.56
N SER A 325 -43.98 -7.01 43.72
CA SER A 325 -43.86 -5.71 43.02
C SER A 325 -44.02 -4.51 43.96
N VAL A 326 -44.85 -4.64 45.00
CA VAL A 326 -45.05 -3.62 46.04
C VAL A 326 -43.81 -3.52 46.92
N GLU A 327 -43.26 -4.64 47.36
CA GLU A 327 -42.01 -4.68 48.14
C GLU A 327 -40.81 -4.10 47.38
N LEU A 328 -40.73 -4.36 46.07
CA LEU A 328 -39.72 -3.75 45.18
C LEU A 328 -39.88 -2.22 45.09
N ARG A 329 -41.13 -1.74 44.94
CA ARG A 329 -41.45 -0.30 44.91
C ARG A 329 -41.08 0.40 46.21
N ASP A 330 -41.38 -0.20 47.35
CA ASP A 330 -41.08 0.36 48.67
C ASP A 330 -39.56 0.44 48.92
N ARG A 331 -38.80 -0.59 48.53
CA ARG A 331 -37.32 -0.57 48.59
C ARG A 331 -36.72 0.48 47.65
N MET A 332 -37.29 0.68 46.46
CA MET A 332 -36.85 1.75 45.55
C MET A 332 -37.15 3.13 46.13
N ARG A 333 -38.32 3.32 46.75
CA ARG A 333 -38.71 4.57 47.42
C ARG A 333 -37.73 4.94 48.54
N GLU A 334 -37.33 3.95 49.36
CA GLU A 334 -36.34 4.16 50.42
C GLU A 334 -34.96 4.58 49.86
N LYS A 335 -34.51 3.91 48.79
CA LYS A 335 -33.21 4.21 48.15
C LYS A 335 -33.22 5.57 47.45
N ILE A 336 -34.31 5.97 46.82
CA ILE A 336 -34.45 7.29 46.20
C ILE A 336 -34.43 8.37 47.29
N ASN A 337 -35.21 8.23 48.36
CA ASN A 337 -35.18 9.17 49.48
C ASN A 337 -33.78 9.30 50.12
N LYS A 338 -33.00 8.22 50.15
CA LYS A 338 -31.62 8.24 50.66
C LYS A 338 -30.67 9.07 49.78
N HIS A 339 -30.83 9.02 48.45
CA HIS A 339 -29.92 9.71 47.51
C HIS A 339 -30.43 11.09 47.09
N PHE A 340 -31.75 11.31 47.09
CA PHE A 340 -32.44 12.54 46.69
C PHE A 340 -33.49 12.96 47.73
N PRO A 341 -33.07 13.52 48.88
CA PRO A 341 -34.00 13.89 49.96
C PRO A 341 -34.81 15.18 49.71
N SER A 342 -34.48 15.96 48.67
CA SER A 342 -35.03 17.30 48.40
C SER A 342 -36.07 17.37 47.28
N GLU A 343 -36.43 16.26 46.64
CA GLU A 343 -37.29 16.23 45.45
C GLU A 343 -38.78 16.09 45.79
N THR A 344 -39.64 16.81 45.06
CA THR A 344 -41.10 16.83 45.26
C THR A 344 -41.85 15.77 44.45
N GLU A 345 -41.26 15.25 43.37
CA GLU A 345 -41.87 14.27 42.43
C GLU A 345 -41.40 12.82 42.68
N LEU A 346 -41.52 12.33 43.91
CA LEU A 346 -40.97 11.03 44.30
C LEU A 346 -41.54 9.85 43.49
N GLU A 347 -42.82 9.88 43.11
CA GLU A 347 -43.48 8.76 42.42
C GLU A 347 -43.01 8.60 40.97
N LYS A 348 -42.81 9.72 40.27
CA LYS A 348 -42.24 9.74 38.91
C LYS A 348 -40.83 9.13 38.89
N LEU A 349 -40.00 9.48 39.89
CA LEU A 349 -38.65 8.92 40.03
C LEU A 349 -38.65 7.42 40.33
N VAL A 350 -39.62 6.93 41.11
CA VAL A 350 -39.78 5.48 41.38
C VAL A 350 -40.16 4.73 40.10
N GLU A 351 -41.05 5.27 39.27
CA GLU A 351 -41.42 4.65 37.98
C GLU A 351 -40.23 4.62 37.01
N GLN A 352 -39.46 5.70 36.92
CA GLN A 352 -38.24 5.75 36.12
C GLN A 352 -37.20 4.73 36.63
N ALA A 353 -36.96 4.65 37.94
CA ALA A 353 -36.03 3.67 38.52
C ALA A 353 -36.46 2.22 38.25
N LEU A 354 -37.76 1.93 38.27
CA LEU A 354 -38.29 0.62 37.88
C LEU A 354 -38.01 0.32 36.42
N SER A 355 -38.31 1.25 35.52
CA SER A 355 -38.05 1.09 34.08
C SER A 355 -36.56 0.82 33.81
N ILE A 356 -35.66 1.54 34.49
CA ILE A 356 -34.21 1.31 34.42
C ILE A 356 -33.84 -0.11 34.88
N TYR A 357 -34.43 -0.59 35.98
CA TYR A 357 -34.17 -1.94 36.49
C TYR A 357 -34.61 -3.05 35.52
N HIS A 358 -35.74 -2.87 34.82
CA HIS A 358 -36.21 -3.85 33.84
C HIS A 358 -35.24 -4.00 32.66
N ASN A 359 -34.45 -2.97 32.36
CA ASN A 359 -33.43 -2.95 31.30
C ASN A 359 -31.99 -3.13 31.82
N ARG A 360 -31.81 -3.81 32.97
CA ARG A 360 -30.50 -4.00 33.62
C ARG A 360 -29.40 -4.61 32.73
N ASP A 361 -29.77 -5.39 31.73
CA ASP A 361 -28.80 -6.09 30.86
C ASP A 361 -28.03 -5.12 29.95
N LEU A 362 -28.58 -3.93 29.69
CA LEU A 362 -27.93 -2.84 28.95
C LEU A 362 -27.00 -1.98 29.84
N ILE A 363 -26.96 -2.25 31.15
CA ILE A 363 -26.21 -1.44 32.11
C ILE A 363 -25.01 -2.22 32.65
N THR A 364 -23.82 -1.66 32.48
CA THR A 364 -22.59 -2.17 33.05
C THR A 364 -22.09 -1.23 34.14
N VAL A 365 -21.80 -1.75 35.32
CA VAL A 365 -21.37 -0.95 36.49
C VAL A 365 -19.87 -1.13 36.69
N LEU A 366 -19.13 -0.02 36.66
CA LEU A 366 -17.70 0.03 36.96
C LEU A 366 -17.51 0.39 38.43
N HIS A 367 -16.86 -0.50 39.18
CA HIS A 367 -16.47 -0.25 40.56
C HIS A 367 -15.01 0.23 40.61
N GLY A 368 -14.79 1.47 41.09
CA GLY A 368 -13.46 2.08 41.11
C GLY A 368 -12.40 1.38 41.97
N ASP A 369 -12.77 0.38 42.78
CA ASP A 369 -11.87 -0.33 43.71
C ASP A 369 -11.32 -1.68 43.18
N GLN A 370 -11.89 -2.24 42.11
CA GLN A 370 -11.62 -3.61 41.64
C GLN A 370 -10.98 -3.72 40.25
N GLU A 371 -11.22 -2.75 39.36
CA GLU A 371 -10.75 -2.81 37.97
C GLU A 371 -9.70 -1.72 37.71
N GLY A 372 -8.57 -2.08 37.10
CA GLY A 372 -7.44 -1.19 36.85
C GLY A 372 -7.78 -0.08 35.85
N GLN A 373 -7.12 1.08 35.98
CA GLN A 373 -7.31 2.25 35.10
C GLN A 373 -6.91 1.99 33.64
N ASP A 374 -6.02 1.02 33.41
CA ASP A 374 -5.48 0.67 32.08
C ASP A 374 -6.43 -0.19 31.22
N ASP A 375 -7.49 -0.76 31.80
CA ASP A 375 -8.37 -1.72 31.13
C ASP A 375 -9.72 -1.09 30.70
N PHE A 376 -9.80 0.26 30.66
CA PHE A 376 -11.04 0.97 30.36
C PHE A 376 -11.58 0.68 28.95
N ASP A 377 -10.69 0.43 28.00
CA ASP A 377 -11.01 -0.03 26.64
C ASP A 377 -11.65 -1.42 26.63
N ARG A 378 -11.11 -2.36 27.42
CA ARG A 378 -11.70 -3.70 27.62
C ARG A 378 -13.06 -3.62 28.32
N ILE A 379 -13.23 -2.71 29.28
CA ILE A 379 -14.52 -2.49 29.95
C ILE A 379 -15.57 -1.93 28.98
N ILE A 380 -15.20 -0.96 28.13
CA ILE A 380 -16.07 -0.44 27.07
C ILE A 380 -16.51 -1.57 26.12
N LEU A 381 -15.56 -2.41 25.70
CA LEU A 381 -15.85 -3.56 24.83
C LEU A 381 -16.83 -4.51 25.50
N LYS A 382 -16.56 -4.91 26.76
CA LYS A 382 -17.42 -5.78 27.55
C LYS A 382 -18.84 -5.21 27.73
N ALA A 383 -18.96 -3.90 27.94
CA ALA A 383 -20.25 -3.24 28.09
C ALA A 383 -21.08 -3.28 26.79
N LEU A 384 -20.43 -3.01 25.65
CA LEU A 384 -21.08 -3.03 24.34
C LEU A 384 -21.47 -4.44 23.89
N VAL A 385 -20.57 -5.39 24.12
CA VAL A 385 -20.80 -6.81 23.90
C VAL A 385 -21.97 -7.32 24.74
N ARG A 386 -22.02 -6.98 26.04
CA ARG A 386 -23.12 -7.40 26.91
C ARG A 386 -24.48 -6.87 26.44
N ALA A 387 -24.51 -5.69 25.86
CA ALA A 387 -25.71 -5.13 25.29
C ALA A 387 -26.12 -5.83 23.98
N ALA A 388 -25.16 -6.12 23.10
CA ALA A 388 -25.38 -6.86 21.87
C ALA A 388 -25.93 -8.29 22.11
N LYS A 389 -25.59 -8.92 23.24
CA LYS A 389 -26.14 -10.24 23.65
C LYS A 389 -27.66 -10.28 23.73
N ARG A 390 -28.33 -9.14 23.96
CA ARG A 390 -29.81 -9.08 24.04
C ARG A 390 -30.48 -9.22 22.67
N ASP A 391 -29.81 -8.75 21.61
CA ASP A 391 -30.36 -8.70 20.25
C ASP A 391 -29.98 -9.93 19.40
N ALA A 392 -29.00 -10.72 19.88
CA ALA A 392 -28.42 -11.85 19.18
C ALA A 392 -28.94 -13.21 19.71
N ASN A 393 -29.28 -14.15 18.83
CA ASN A 393 -29.51 -15.55 19.22
C ASN A 393 -28.17 -16.19 19.68
N ASP A 394 -28.20 -17.09 20.67
CA ASP A 394 -27.03 -17.69 21.37
C ASP A 394 -25.83 -18.09 20.49
N ALA A 395 -26.03 -18.55 19.25
CA ALA A 395 -24.93 -18.95 18.34
C ALA A 395 -24.17 -17.78 17.70
N SER A 396 -24.76 -16.58 17.66
CA SER A 396 -24.18 -15.37 17.05
C SER A 396 -23.43 -14.48 18.04
N GLU A 397 -23.49 -14.81 19.34
CA GLU A 397 -22.95 -14.01 20.44
C GLU A 397 -21.48 -13.64 20.24
N TYR A 398 -20.60 -14.64 20.11
CA TYR A 398 -19.16 -14.42 19.95
C TYR A 398 -18.76 -13.83 18.59
N THR A 399 -19.60 -14.00 17.56
CA THR A 399 -19.32 -13.46 16.22
C THR A 399 -19.44 -11.95 16.19
N GLU A 400 -20.39 -11.37 16.94
CA GLU A 400 -20.53 -9.91 17.06
C GLU A 400 -19.41 -9.32 17.93
N GLU A 401 -18.99 -10.01 19.01
CA GLU A 401 -17.80 -9.63 19.79
C GLU A 401 -16.54 -9.57 18.90
N LEU A 402 -16.38 -10.58 18.04
CA LEU A 402 -15.25 -10.66 17.12
C LEU A 402 -15.31 -9.55 16.04
N LYS A 403 -16.48 -9.31 15.44
CA LYS A 403 -16.67 -8.24 14.45
C LYS A 403 -16.32 -6.87 15.03
N LEU A 404 -16.75 -6.58 16.27
CA LEU A 404 -16.39 -5.34 16.96
C LEU A 404 -14.88 -5.24 17.24
N ALA A 405 -14.26 -6.33 17.70
CA ALA A 405 -12.82 -6.36 17.93
C ALA A 405 -12.02 -6.13 16.65
N VAL A 406 -12.46 -6.73 15.52
CA VAL A 406 -11.90 -6.50 14.19
C VAL A 406 -12.08 -5.04 13.81
N ALA A 407 -13.29 -4.48 13.90
CA ALA A 407 -13.56 -3.09 13.55
C ALA A 407 -12.66 -2.09 14.28
N TRP A 408 -12.36 -2.33 15.56
CA TRP A 408 -11.51 -1.47 16.39
C TRP A 408 -10.01 -1.74 16.30
N ASP A 409 -9.59 -2.70 15.47
CA ASP A 409 -8.18 -3.11 15.32
C ASP A 409 -7.51 -3.53 16.65
N ARG A 410 -8.28 -4.14 17.57
CA ARG A 410 -7.80 -4.59 18.89
C ARG A 410 -7.55 -6.09 18.93
N VAL A 411 -6.46 -6.48 18.29
CA VAL A 411 -6.00 -7.88 18.18
C VAL A 411 -5.60 -8.45 19.54
N ASP A 412 -5.10 -7.60 20.43
CA ASP A 412 -4.74 -7.95 21.80
C ASP A 412 -5.94 -8.48 22.59
N ILE A 413 -7.08 -7.76 22.52
CA ILE A 413 -8.32 -8.17 23.18
C ILE A 413 -8.89 -9.45 22.54
N ALA A 414 -8.92 -9.50 21.20
CA ALA A 414 -9.38 -10.71 20.52
C ALA A 414 -8.54 -11.93 20.92
N LYS A 415 -7.21 -11.80 20.95
CA LYS A 415 -6.31 -12.88 21.32
C LYS A 415 -6.47 -13.29 22.79
N SER A 416 -6.66 -12.34 23.70
CA SER A 416 -6.73 -12.59 25.14
C SER A 416 -8.12 -12.95 25.68
N GLU A 417 -9.21 -12.74 24.94
CA GLU A 417 -10.56 -13.08 25.40
C GLU A 417 -11.20 -14.15 24.51
N LEU A 418 -11.11 -13.99 23.18
CA LEU A 418 -11.83 -14.81 22.21
C LEU A 418 -11.04 -16.07 21.81
N PHE A 419 -9.71 -16.00 21.84
CA PHE A 419 -8.83 -17.08 21.40
C PHE A 419 -8.01 -17.72 22.55
N ASN A 420 -8.48 -17.61 23.79
CA ASN A 420 -7.86 -18.26 24.96
C ASN A 420 -8.04 -19.78 25.04
N GLY A 421 -8.80 -20.38 24.12
CA GLY A 421 -9.06 -21.83 24.07
C GLY A 421 -10.40 -22.26 24.68
N ASP A 422 -11.14 -21.35 25.32
CA ASP A 422 -12.47 -21.63 25.88
C ASP A 422 -13.56 -21.75 24.80
N ILE A 423 -13.35 -21.14 23.62
CA ILE A 423 -14.30 -21.10 22.50
C ILE A 423 -13.82 -22.00 21.36
N GLN A 424 -14.71 -22.88 20.88
CA GLN A 424 -14.50 -23.66 19.66
C GLN A 424 -15.04 -22.91 18.44
N TRP A 425 -14.15 -22.31 17.66
CA TRP A 425 -14.50 -21.59 16.45
C TRP A 425 -14.82 -22.54 15.30
N ARG A 426 -15.96 -22.33 14.63
CA ARG A 426 -16.23 -22.99 13.34
C ARG A 426 -15.70 -22.13 12.19
N TYR A 427 -15.48 -22.78 11.06
CA TYR A 427 -15.02 -22.12 9.86
C TYR A 427 -15.98 -21.02 9.37
N GLU A 428 -17.29 -21.30 9.40
CA GLU A 428 -18.35 -20.37 8.94
C GLU A 428 -18.39 -19.07 9.77
N ASP A 429 -18.06 -19.15 11.06
CA ASP A 429 -18.10 -18.02 11.99
C ASP A 429 -17.00 -16.99 11.70
N LEU A 430 -15.83 -17.46 11.26
CA LEU A 430 -14.65 -16.63 10.98
C LEU A 430 -14.64 -16.05 9.56
N GLU A 431 -15.44 -16.61 8.67
CA GLU A 431 -15.40 -16.34 7.24
C GLU A 431 -15.76 -14.89 6.88
N VAL A 432 -16.78 -14.32 7.54
CA VAL A 432 -17.19 -12.92 7.33
C VAL A 432 -16.16 -11.96 7.92
N SER A 433 -15.69 -12.25 9.14
CA SER A 433 -14.67 -11.44 9.85
C SER A 433 -13.32 -11.43 9.12
N MET A 434 -12.95 -12.54 8.46
CA MET A 434 -11.77 -12.60 7.61
C MET A 434 -11.90 -11.65 6.41
N THR A 435 -13.07 -11.60 5.77
CA THR A 435 -13.32 -10.69 4.64
C THR A 435 -13.21 -9.23 5.07
N ASP A 436 -13.78 -8.89 6.23
CA ASP A 436 -13.69 -7.54 6.79
C ASP A 436 -12.24 -7.15 7.16
N ALA A 437 -11.49 -8.06 7.78
CA ALA A 437 -10.08 -7.84 8.09
C ALA A 437 -9.22 -7.65 6.82
N LEU A 438 -9.52 -8.39 5.74
CA LEU A 438 -8.89 -8.19 4.45
C LEU A 438 -9.20 -6.80 3.91
N VAL A 439 -10.47 -6.41 3.73
CA VAL A 439 -10.81 -5.13 3.09
C VAL A 439 -10.29 -3.93 3.89
N ASN A 440 -10.29 -4.01 5.22
CA ASN A 440 -9.91 -2.90 6.11
C ASN A 440 -8.41 -2.78 6.40
N ASP A 441 -7.56 -3.57 5.71
CA ASP A 441 -6.10 -3.59 5.86
C ASP A 441 -5.61 -3.91 7.29
N LYS A 442 -6.17 -4.97 7.88
CA LYS A 442 -5.84 -5.42 9.25
C LYS A 442 -4.99 -6.70 9.24
N PRO A 443 -3.68 -6.62 8.94
CA PRO A 443 -2.82 -7.80 8.76
C PRO A 443 -2.67 -8.66 10.00
N HIS A 444 -2.78 -8.07 11.19
CA HIS A 444 -2.64 -8.79 12.45
C HIS A 444 -3.82 -9.73 12.72
N PHE A 445 -5.05 -9.33 12.39
CA PHE A 445 -6.22 -10.20 12.47
C PHE A 445 -6.17 -11.33 11.45
N VAL A 446 -5.71 -11.05 10.23
CA VAL A 446 -5.50 -12.07 9.19
C VAL A 446 -4.52 -13.13 9.66
N ARG A 447 -3.42 -12.74 10.31
CA ARG A 447 -2.47 -13.68 10.93
C ARG A 447 -3.13 -14.51 12.03
N LEU A 448 -3.89 -13.86 12.91
CA LEU A 448 -4.58 -14.53 14.01
C LEU A 448 -5.56 -15.59 13.48
N PHE A 449 -6.39 -15.27 12.49
CA PHE A 449 -7.37 -16.23 11.94
C PHE A 449 -6.72 -17.44 11.27
N VAL A 450 -5.59 -17.24 10.58
CA VAL A 450 -4.84 -18.34 9.97
C VAL A 450 -4.14 -19.18 11.04
N GLU A 451 -3.56 -18.56 12.07
CA GLU A 451 -3.00 -19.26 13.24
C GLU A 451 -4.07 -20.04 14.02
N SER A 452 -5.31 -19.56 14.04
CA SER A 452 -6.47 -20.23 14.65
C SER A 452 -7.10 -21.32 13.78
N GLY A 453 -6.55 -21.62 12.61
CA GLY A 453 -6.94 -22.77 11.78
C GLY A 453 -7.90 -22.48 10.62
N LEU A 454 -8.13 -21.22 10.25
CA LEU A 454 -8.91 -20.91 9.03
C LEU A 454 -8.12 -21.33 7.78
N ASN A 455 -8.69 -22.25 6.99
CA ASN A 455 -8.08 -22.68 5.73
C ASN A 455 -8.42 -21.73 4.57
N ILE A 456 -7.40 -21.08 4.02
CA ILE A 456 -7.53 -20.12 2.91
C ILE A 456 -8.01 -20.81 1.62
N LEU A 457 -7.67 -22.09 1.43
CA LEU A 457 -8.08 -22.87 0.24
C LEU A 457 -9.59 -23.04 0.16
N ASP A 458 -10.24 -23.25 1.30
CA ASP A 458 -11.70 -23.36 1.36
C ASP A 458 -12.37 -21.97 1.30
N TYR A 459 -11.69 -20.94 1.83
CA TYR A 459 -12.17 -19.55 1.87
C TYR A 459 -12.26 -18.87 0.52
N LEU A 460 -11.25 -19.02 -0.32
CA LEU A 460 -11.16 -18.23 -1.54
C LEU A 460 -11.85 -18.90 -2.73
N THR A 461 -13.15 -18.59 -2.89
CA THR A 461 -13.89 -18.84 -4.14
C THR A 461 -13.70 -17.71 -5.14
N TYR A 462 -13.91 -17.98 -6.43
CA TYR A 462 -13.82 -16.93 -7.46
C TYR A 462 -14.85 -15.80 -7.25
N HIS A 463 -16.05 -16.09 -6.72
CA HIS A 463 -17.02 -15.07 -6.33
C HIS A 463 -16.46 -14.10 -5.28
N ARG A 464 -15.83 -14.62 -4.22
CA ARG A 464 -15.24 -13.80 -3.16
C ARG A 464 -14.08 -12.98 -3.68
N LEU A 465 -13.26 -13.56 -4.57
CA LEU A 465 -12.18 -12.83 -5.21
C LEU A 465 -12.71 -11.67 -6.07
N GLU A 466 -13.80 -11.87 -6.83
CA GLU A 466 -14.49 -10.78 -7.56
C GLU A 466 -14.99 -9.68 -6.59
N SER A 467 -15.57 -10.07 -5.45
CA SER A 467 -15.99 -9.13 -4.40
C SER A 467 -14.82 -8.33 -3.81
N LEU A 468 -13.68 -8.99 -3.53
CA LEU A 468 -12.46 -8.32 -3.05
C LEU A 468 -11.85 -7.37 -4.09
N TYR A 469 -11.91 -7.70 -5.38
CA TYR A 469 -11.50 -6.77 -6.43
C TYR A 469 -12.50 -5.62 -6.61
N SER A 470 -13.78 -5.87 -6.32
CA SER A 470 -14.81 -4.82 -6.34
C SER A 470 -14.68 -3.87 -5.15
N SER A 471 -14.06 -4.30 -4.03
CA SER A 471 -13.82 -3.47 -2.86
C SER A 471 -12.57 -2.58 -2.92
N LEU A 472 -11.88 -2.55 -4.07
CA LEU A 472 -10.78 -1.63 -4.29
C LEU A 472 -11.25 -0.18 -4.20
N SER A 473 -10.52 0.66 -3.46
CA SER A 473 -10.90 2.06 -3.27
C SER A 473 -10.95 2.83 -4.60
N ASP A 474 -11.95 3.71 -4.73
CA ASP A 474 -12.14 4.57 -5.91
C ASP A 474 -10.95 5.52 -6.17
N CYS A 475 -10.13 5.78 -5.15
CA CYS A 475 -8.95 6.64 -5.23
C CYS A 475 -7.69 5.93 -5.77
N ASN A 476 -7.72 4.62 -5.98
CA ASN A 476 -6.55 3.87 -6.42
C ASN A 476 -6.38 3.89 -7.95
N LEU A 477 -5.14 3.91 -8.44
CA LEU A 477 -4.84 3.87 -9.88
C LEU A 477 -5.47 2.64 -10.56
N VAL A 478 -5.43 1.48 -9.90
CA VAL A 478 -5.93 0.21 -10.44
C VAL A 478 -7.45 0.19 -10.61
N SER A 479 -8.22 0.82 -9.70
CA SER A 479 -9.68 0.87 -9.83
C SER A 479 -10.08 1.71 -11.05
N SER A 480 -9.36 2.79 -11.35
CA SER A 480 -9.56 3.57 -12.58
C SER A 480 -9.33 2.74 -13.87
N PHE A 481 -8.29 1.88 -13.87
CA PHE A 481 -8.02 0.97 -15.00
C PHE A 481 -9.10 -0.09 -15.14
N LEU A 482 -9.53 -0.70 -14.03
CA LEU A 482 -10.60 -1.70 -14.02
C LEU A 482 -11.92 -1.09 -14.51
N GLN A 483 -12.28 0.10 -14.03
CA GLN A 483 -13.49 0.81 -14.44
C GLN A 483 -13.49 1.14 -15.93
N ARG A 484 -12.34 1.59 -16.46
CA ARG A 484 -12.18 1.82 -17.90
C ARG A 484 -12.40 0.54 -18.72
N ARG A 485 -11.85 -0.60 -18.28
CA ARG A 485 -12.03 -1.90 -18.97
C ARG A 485 -13.44 -2.44 -18.85
N LEU A 486 -14.09 -2.24 -17.71
CA LEU A 486 -15.50 -2.56 -17.51
C LEU A 486 -16.38 -1.77 -18.49
N GLN A 487 -16.11 -0.46 -18.66
CA GLN A 487 -16.84 0.39 -19.59
C GLN A 487 -16.69 -0.08 -21.06
N GLU A 488 -15.51 -0.57 -21.46
CA GLU A 488 -15.30 -1.18 -22.79
C GLU A 488 -16.20 -2.41 -23.01
N ARG A 489 -16.28 -3.31 -22.02
CA ARG A 489 -17.11 -4.53 -22.11
C ARG A 489 -18.61 -4.18 -22.13
N VAL A 490 -19.05 -3.27 -21.25
CA VAL A 490 -20.45 -2.83 -21.16
C VAL A 490 -20.88 -2.10 -22.43
N GLY A 491 -20.02 -1.25 -23.01
CA GLY A 491 -20.29 -0.57 -24.28
C GLY A 491 -20.54 -1.54 -25.44
N LEU A 492 -19.78 -2.63 -25.52
CA LEU A 492 -19.99 -3.69 -26.51
C LEU A 492 -21.29 -4.47 -26.26
N ALA A 493 -21.65 -4.75 -25.01
CA ALA A 493 -22.93 -5.41 -24.68
C ALA A 493 -24.14 -4.55 -25.08
N ALA A 494 -24.09 -3.23 -24.85
CA ALA A 494 -25.14 -2.29 -25.23
C ALA A 494 -25.33 -2.19 -26.77
N SER A 495 -24.25 -2.31 -27.54
CA SER A 495 -24.31 -2.32 -29.01
C SER A 495 -24.97 -3.57 -29.60
N GLN A 496 -24.90 -4.72 -28.90
CA GLN A 496 -25.50 -5.98 -29.35
C GLN A 496 -27.01 -6.02 -29.14
N THR A 497 -27.52 -5.45 -28.05
CA THR A 497 -28.95 -5.36 -27.79
C THR A 497 -29.70 -4.50 -28.81
N ARG A 498 -29.00 -3.59 -29.52
CA ARG A 498 -29.57 -2.77 -30.60
C ARG A 498 -29.70 -3.48 -31.95
N LEU A 499 -29.03 -4.61 -32.17
CA LEU A 499 -28.96 -5.29 -33.48
C LEU A 499 -29.84 -6.54 -33.57
N THR A 500 -30.60 -6.89 -32.53
CA THR A 500 -31.42 -8.11 -32.46
C THR A 500 -32.93 -7.86 -32.37
N LEU A 501 -33.42 -6.69 -32.79
CA LEU A 501 -34.84 -6.42 -32.98
C LEU A 501 -35.11 -6.18 -34.46
N PRO A 502 -35.86 -7.05 -35.16
CA PRO A 502 -36.48 -6.70 -36.43
C PRO A 502 -37.62 -5.72 -36.15
N ASP A 503 -37.63 -4.60 -36.87
CA ASP A 503 -38.73 -3.65 -36.90
C ASP A 503 -40.03 -4.31 -37.39
N GLU A 504 -41.09 -4.28 -36.57
CA GLU A 504 -42.46 -4.08 -37.07
C GLU A 504 -43.29 -3.23 -36.10
N ASN A 505 -43.60 -2.02 -36.57
CA ASN A 505 -44.79 -1.19 -36.30
C ASN A 505 -45.44 -1.20 -34.90
N SER A 506 -45.25 -0.10 -34.16
CA SER A 506 -46.39 0.77 -33.78
C SER A 506 -45.92 2.00 -33.01
N SER A 507 -46.54 3.12 -33.38
CA SER A 507 -46.40 4.45 -32.79
C SER A 507 -46.94 4.49 -31.36
N PHE A 508 -46.11 4.86 -30.38
CA PHE A 508 -46.56 5.68 -29.25
C PHE A 508 -45.38 6.40 -28.57
N LYS A 509 -45.44 7.73 -28.57
CA LYS A 509 -44.60 8.60 -27.74
C LYS A 509 -45.13 8.57 -26.31
N SER A 510 -44.33 8.14 -25.33
CA SER A 510 -44.22 8.74 -23.98
C SER A 510 -43.60 7.76 -22.98
N HIS A 511 -42.75 8.31 -22.12
CA HIS A 511 -42.05 7.72 -20.97
C HIS A 511 -40.72 7.04 -21.26
N ALA A 512 -39.67 7.71 -20.76
CA ALA A 512 -38.34 7.19 -20.54
C ALA A 512 -38.42 6.01 -19.55
N THR A 513 -38.60 4.82 -20.07
CA THR A 513 -38.37 3.58 -19.32
C THR A 513 -36.94 3.17 -19.58
N THR A 514 -36.10 3.29 -18.56
CA THR A 514 -34.76 2.73 -18.49
C THR A 514 -34.80 1.25 -18.86
N LEU A 515 -34.43 0.91 -20.10
CA LEU A 515 -34.16 -0.46 -20.53
C LEU A 515 -32.98 -0.99 -19.68
N THR A 516 -33.33 -1.78 -18.68
CA THR A 516 -32.43 -2.42 -17.72
C THR A 516 -31.54 -3.41 -18.44
N THR A 517 -30.29 -3.01 -18.73
CA THR A 517 -29.18 -3.97 -18.81
C THR A 517 -29.19 -4.80 -17.51
N PRO A 518 -29.06 -6.14 -17.55
CA PRO A 518 -29.09 -6.96 -16.34
C PRO A 518 -28.01 -6.48 -15.35
N SER A 519 -28.35 -6.35 -14.07
CA SER A 519 -27.47 -5.89 -12.98
C SER A 519 -26.08 -6.56 -13.03
N ALA A 520 -26.06 -7.88 -13.28
CA ALA A 520 -24.85 -8.69 -13.37
C ALA A 520 -23.87 -8.28 -14.49
N ALA A 521 -24.33 -7.57 -15.53
CA ALA A 521 -23.46 -7.11 -16.60
C ALA A 521 -22.63 -5.88 -16.19
N ARG A 522 -23.04 -5.15 -15.15
CA ARG A 522 -22.34 -3.97 -14.61
C ARG A 522 -21.33 -4.34 -13.53
N ASP A 523 -21.34 -5.58 -13.04
CA ASP A 523 -20.40 -6.02 -12.01
C ASP A 523 -19.01 -6.26 -12.60
N LEU A 524 -17.99 -6.02 -11.78
CA LEU A 524 -16.60 -6.33 -12.10
C LEU A 524 -16.40 -7.85 -12.13
N THR A 525 -15.69 -8.37 -13.12
CA THR A 525 -15.39 -9.79 -13.25
C THR A 525 -13.89 -10.06 -13.31
N LEU A 526 -13.49 -11.32 -13.13
CA LEU A 526 -12.08 -11.72 -13.26
C LEU A 526 -11.51 -11.48 -14.66
N TYR A 527 -12.36 -11.30 -15.68
CA TYR A 527 -11.90 -10.99 -17.04
C TYR A 527 -11.26 -9.59 -17.12
N GLU A 528 -11.85 -8.57 -16.50
CA GLU A 528 -11.24 -7.23 -16.47
C GLU A 528 -9.90 -7.26 -15.74
N VAL A 529 -9.85 -7.95 -14.59
CA VAL A 529 -8.63 -8.12 -13.79
C VAL A 529 -7.54 -8.82 -14.59
N SER A 530 -7.88 -9.92 -15.28
CA SER A 530 -6.97 -10.65 -16.15
C SER A 530 -6.38 -9.78 -17.26
N ARG A 531 -7.19 -8.91 -17.89
CA ARG A 531 -6.71 -7.99 -18.92
C ARG A 531 -5.75 -6.94 -18.37
N VAL A 532 -6.07 -6.35 -17.21
CA VAL A 532 -5.19 -5.38 -16.55
C VAL A 532 -3.87 -6.05 -16.15
N LEU A 533 -3.92 -7.24 -15.56
CA LEU A 533 -2.71 -8.00 -15.23
C LEU A 533 -1.91 -8.38 -16.47
N SER A 534 -2.56 -8.74 -17.58
CA SER A 534 -1.86 -9.05 -18.84
C SER A 534 -1.19 -7.82 -19.45
N GLU A 535 -1.75 -6.62 -19.25
CA GLU A 535 -1.14 -5.37 -19.68
C GLU A 535 0.08 -4.99 -18.82
N ILE A 536 0.00 -5.22 -17.50
CA ILE A 536 1.12 -5.01 -16.56
C ILE A 536 2.23 -6.06 -16.74
N MET A 537 1.84 -7.32 -16.97
CA MET A 537 2.77 -8.45 -17.10
C MET A 537 3.29 -8.63 -18.53
N GLU A 538 2.75 -7.88 -19.50
CA GLU A 538 3.10 -7.94 -20.92
C GLU A 538 3.10 -9.39 -21.45
N ASP A 539 4.10 -9.80 -22.23
CA ASP A 539 4.17 -11.12 -22.87
C ASP A 539 4.85 -12.20 -22.02
N VAL A 540 5.15 -11.92 -20.75
CA VAL A 540 5.90 -12.86 -19.89
C VAL A 540 5.02 -14.01 -19.40
N CYS A 541 3.76 -13.74 -19.12
CA CYS A 541 2.82 -14.69 -18.56
C CYS A 541 1.65 -14.90 -19.50
N GLN A 542 1.13 -16.13 -19.54
CA GLN A 542 -0.21 -16.36 -20.08
C GLN A 542 -1.25 -15.59 -19.25
N PRO A 543 -2.35 -15.13 -19.88
CA PRO A 543 -3.40 -14.38 -19.17
C PRO A 543 -3.96 -15.17 -17.99
N PHE A 544 -3.94 -14.56 -16.80
CA PHE A 544 -4.49 -15.16 -15.59
C PHE A 544 -6.00 -15.41 -15.72
N TYR A 545 -6.54 -16.40 -15.01
CA TYR A 545 -7.98 -16.67 -14.92
C TYR A 545 -8.72 -16.98 -16.24
N TYR A 546 -8.03 -17.18 -17.38
CA TYR A 546 -8.71 -17.60 -18.63
C TYR A 546 -9.23 -19.04 -18.58
N ALA A 547 -8.50 -19.94 -17.91
CA ALA A 547 -8.90 -21.33 -17.73
C ALA A 547 -10.27 -21.50 -17.03
N PRO A 548 -10.55 -20.88 -15.85
CA PRO A 548 -11.87 -20.96 -15.22
C PRO A 548 -12.98 -20.26 -16.01
N LEU A 549 -12.64 -19.28 -16.85
CA LEU A 549 -13.60 -18.58 -17.72
C LEU A 549 -13.89 -19.32 -19.05
N GLY A 550 -13.22 -20.44 -19.32
CA GLY A 550 -13.37 -21.20 -20.57
C GLY A 550 -12.86 -20.46 -21.82
N VAL A 551 -12.02 -19.44 -21.66
CA VAL A 551 -11.49 -18.65 -22.77
C VAL A 551 -10.20 -19.27 -23.29
N GLU A 552 -10.20 -19.72 -24.55
CA GLU A 552 -9.00 -20.29 -25.15
C GLU A 552 -7.94 -19.22 -25.47
N GLN A 553 -6.67 -19.63 -25.40
CA GLN A 553 -5.53 -18.80 -25.74
C GLN A 553 -5.53 -18.47 -27.24
N GLY A 554 -5.40 -17.17 -27.58
CA GLY A 554 -5.39 -16.67 -28.96
C GLY A 554 -6.74 -16.17 -29.48
N TRP A 555 -7.82 -16.24 -28.70
CA TRP A 555 -9.06 -15.57 -29.06
C TRP A 555 -8.86 -14.05 -29.12
N ALA A 556 -9.33 -13.43 -30.21
CA ALA A 556 -9.37 -11.97 -30.31
C ALA A 556 -10.18 -11.38 -29.14
N SER A 557 -9.73 -10.26 -28.57
CA SER A 557 -10.35 -9.65 -27.38
C SER A 557 -11.87 -9.47 -27.52
N ARG A 558 -12.37 -9.11 -28.71
CA ARG A 558 -13.82 -9.03 -29.00
C ARG A 558 -14.54 -10.38 -28.87
N LYS A 559 -13.93 -11.48 -29.32
CA LYS A 559 -14.53 -12.84 -29.24
C LYS A 559 -14.58 -13.31 -27.79
N ALA A 560 -13.51 -13.07 -27.02
CA ALA A 560 -13.47 -13.35 -25.59
C ALA A 560 -14.55 -12.57 -24.81
N MET A 561 -14.68 -11.26 -25.04
CA MET A 561 -15.73 -10.44 -24.42
C MET A 561 -17.15 -10.92 -24.72
N LYS A 562 -17.40 -11.37 -25.97
CA LYS A 562 -18.70 -11.95 -26.36
C LYS A 562 -19.00 -13.21 -25.55
N HIS A 563 -18.02 -14.10 -25.42
CA HIS A 563 -18.17 -15.32 -24.66
C HIS A 563 -18.40 -15.04 -23.17
N VAL A 564 -17.63 -14.12 -22.56
CA VAL A 564 -17.80 -13.73 -21.16
C VAL A 564 -19.18 -13.10 -20.91
N ASN A 565 -19.65 -12.21 -21.79
CA ASN A 565 -20.99 -11.65 -21.67
C ASN A 565 -22.11 -12.70 -21.83
N MET A 566 -21.88 -13.76 -22.61
CA MET A 566 -22.79 -14.90 -22.70
C MET A 566 -22.75 -15.73 -21.41
N LEU A 567 -21.56 -15.99 -20.87
CA LEU A 567 -21.35 -16.73 -19.63
C LEU A 567 -22.03 -16.05 -18.43
N LEU A 568 -21.98 -14.72 -18.34
CA LEU A 568 -22.61 -13.92 -17.28
C LEU A 568 -24.14 -13.86 -17.36
N ARG A 569 -24.73 -14.20 -18.52
CA ARG A 569 -26.20 -14.30 -18.67
C ARG A 569 -26.73 -15.64 -18.17
N THR A 570 -25.90 -16.67 -18.14
CA THR A 570 -26.21 -18.00 -17.58
C THR A 570 -25.75 -18.04 -16.11
N GLU A 571 -26.34 -18.88 -15.26
CA GLU A 571 -25.82 -19.06 -13.89
C GLU A 571 -24.33 -19.45 -13.95
N SER A 572 -23.47 -18.59 -13.42
CA SER A 572 -22.03 -18.68 -13.57
C SER A 572 -21.45 -19.76 -12.64
N VAL A 573 -21.39 -21.01 -13.12
CA VAL A 573 -20.84 -22.16 -12.38
C VAL A 573 -19.42 -21.90 -11.87
N TYR A 574 -18.61 -21.15 -12.63
CA TYR A 574 -17.22 -20.82 -12.25
C TYR A 574 -17.13 -20.02 -10.94
N ARG A 575 -18.14 -19.21 -10.59
CA ARG A 575 -18.11 -18.37 -9.37
C ARG A 575 -18.08 -19.19 -8.08
N LYS A 576 -18.66 -20.40 -8.11
CA LYS A 576 -18.67 -21.35 -6.99
C LYS A 576 -17.40 -22.22 -6.93
N GLN A 577 -16.57 -22.20 -7.97
CA GLN A 577 -15.33 -22.96 -8.01
C GLN A 577 -14.27 -22.33 -7.11
N ARG A 578 -13.44 -23.19 -6.50
CA ARG A 578 -12.30 -22.80 -5.66
C ARG A 578 -11.16 -22.25 -6.51
N CYS A 579 -10.44 -21.27 -5.96
CA CYS A 579 -9.23 -20.75 -6.59
C CYS A 579 -8.11 -21.80 -6.53
N MET A 580 -7.42 -22.05 -7.65
CA MET A 580 -6.33 -23.04 -7.72
C MET A 580 -5.10 -22.64 -6.88
N SER A 581 -4.84 -21.34 -6.75
CA SER A 581 -3.69 -20.78 -6.03
C SER A 581 -4.10 -19.56 -5.20
N PRO A 582 -4.79 -19.76 -4.06
CA PRO A 582 -5.47 -18.67 -3.37
C PRO A 582 -4.52 -17.67 -2.72
N TRP A 583 -3.39 -18.13 -2.18
CA TRP A 583 -2.36 -17.26 -1.61
C TRP A 583 -1.77 -16.30 -2.64
N ILE A 584 -1.56 -16.76 -3.87
CA ILE A 584 -1.03 -15.93 -4.95
C ILE A 584 -2.09 -14.93 -5.44
N ALA A 585 -3.35 -15.34 -5.50
CA ALA A 585 -4.45 -14.43 -5.82
C ALA A 585 -4.58 -13.30 -4.77
N LEU A 586 -4.51 -13.63 -3.47
CA LEU A 586 -4.50 -12.63 -2.39
C LEU A 586 -3.24 -11.76 -2.40
N PHE A 587 -2.08 -12.35 -2.73
CA PHE A 587 -0.83 -11.62 -2.89
C PHE A 587 -0.90 -10.58 -4.02
N ILE A 588 -1.42 -10.95 -5.19
CA ILE A 588 -1.64 -10.01 -6.32
C ILE A 588 -2.62 -8.91 -5.90
N TRP A 589 -3.73 -9.27 -5.28
CA TRP A 589 -4.73 -8.32 -4.78
C TRP A 589 -4.14 -7.32 -3.77
N ALA A 590 -3.26 -7.77 -2.86
CA ALA A 590 -2.59 -6.91 -1.88
C ALA A 590 -1.53 -5.99 -2.53
N ILE A 591 -0.78 -6.48 -3.51
CA ILE A 591 0.23 -5.70 -4.25
C ILE A 591 -0.41 -4.58 -5.06
N LEU A 592 -1.52 -4.86 -5.75
CA LEU A 592 -2.24 -3.87 -6.56
C LEU A 592 -2.77 -2.69 -5.71
N GLN A 593 -2.88 -2.85 -4.39
CA GLN A 593 -3.28 -1.81 -3.45
C GLN A 593 -2.11 -1.19 -2.68
N ASN A 594 -0.87 -1.58 -2.97
CA ASN A 594 0.32 -1.13 -2.24
C ASN A 594 0.28 -1.41 -0.72
N ARG A 595 -0.35 -2.52 -0.31
CA ARG A 595 -0.43 -2.94 1.10
C ARG A 595 0.80 -3.73 1.51
N ARG A 596 1.79 -3.06 2.09
CA ARG A 596 3.12 -3.64 2.41
C ARG A 596 3.05 -4.84 3.34
N GLU A 597 2.38 -4.73 4.50
CA GLU A 597 2.41 -5.80 5.50
C GLU A 597 1.63 -7.04 5.07
N MET A 598 0.50 -6.83 4.40
CA MET A 598 -0.34 -7.88 3.84
C MET A 598 0.36 -8.64 2.72
N SER A 599 0.94 -7.92 1.76
CA SER A 599 1.65 -8.53 0.63
C SER A 599 2.86 -9.35 1.09
N VAL A 600 3.64 -8.87 2.06
CA VAL A 600 4.76 -9.62 2.65
C VAL A 600 4.25 -10.89 3.37
N TYR A 601 3.13 -10.81 4.08
CA TYR A 601 2.55 -11.98 4.76
C TYR A 601 2.06 -13.04 3.76
N PHE A 602 1.30 -12.63 2.73
CA PHE A 602 0.83 -13.56 1.70
C PHE A 602 1.97 -14.18 0.90
N TRP A 603 3.05 -13.44 0.66
CA TRP A 603 4.27 -13.98 0.06
C TRP A 603 4.91 -15.06 0.93
N LYS A 604 4.99 -14.85 2.26
CA LYS A 604 5.52 -15.88 3.19
C LYS A 604 4.74 -17.19 3.10
N MET A 605 3.43 -17.12 2.85
CA MET A 605 2.56 -18.30 2.72
C MET A 605 2.52 -18.90 1.29
N ALA A 606 2.96 -18.16 0.27
CA ALA A 606 2.98 -18.66 -1.11
C ALA A 606 4.05 -19.75 -1.30
N GLY A 607 3.74 -20.78 -2.08
CA GLY A 607 4.67 -21.90 -2.33
C GLY A 607 5.88 -21.50 -3.18
N GLU A 608 5.65 -20.95 -4.37
CA GLU A 608 6.73 -20.48 -5.26
C GLU A 608 7.25 -19.12 -4.80
N SER A 609 8.37 -19.12 -4.10
CA SER A 609 8.82 -17.98 -3.29
C SER A 609 9.63 -16.99 -4.11
N VAL A 610 10.63 -17.47 -4.85
CA VAL A 610 11.52 -16.63 -5.68
C VAL A 610 10.72 -15.98 -6.81
N LEU A 611 9.92 -16.77 -7.54
CA LEU A 611 9.15 -16.28 -8.68
C LEU A 611 8.07 -15.29 -8.28
N SER A 612 7.34 -15.55 -7.18
CA SER A 612 6.30 -14.64 -6.70
C SER A 612 6.89 -13.30 -6.22
N ALA A 613 8.07 -13.31 -5.58
CA ALA A 613 8.75 -12.07 -5.22
C ALA A 613 9.16 -11.25 -6.46
N LEU A 614 9.72 -11.89 -7.49
CA LEU A 614 10.06 -11.22 -8.75
C LEU A 614 8.82 -10.69 -9.48
N ALA A 615 7.72 -11.43 -9.46
CA ALA A 615 6.45 -10.98 -10.04
C ALA A 615 5.88 -9.76 -9.29
N GLY A 616 5.94 -9.77 -7.95
CA GLY A 616 5.55 -8.61 -7.14
C GLY A 616 6.41 -7.38 -7.42
N CYS A 617 7.73 -7.57 -7.58
CA CYS A 617 8.65 -6.52 -7.99
C CYS A 617 8.31 -5.94 -9.37
N LYS A 618 7.98 -6.80 -10.36
CA LYS A 618 7.53 -6.37 -11.69
C LYS A 618 6.28 -5.50 -11.62
N ILE A 619 5.22 -6.01 -10.97
CA ILE A 619 3.92 -5.33 -10.88
C ILE A 619 4.10 -3.94 -10.24
N LEU A 620 4.81 -3.85 -9.12
CA LEU A 620 5.02 -2.57 -8.42
C LEU A 620 5.86 -1.58 -9.23
N ARG A 621 6.88 -2.05 -9.97
CA ARG A 621 7.69 -1.17 -10.82
C ARG A 621 6.88 -0.59 -11.97
N GLU A 622 6.07 -1.39 -12.65
CA GLU A 622 5.21 -0.89 -13.72
C GLU A 622 4.12 0.06 -13.19
N LEU A 623 3.49 -0.28 -12.06
CA LEU A 623 2.53 0.62 -11.40
C LEU A 623 3.19 1.96 -11.00
N SER A 624 4.42 1.93 -10.46
CA SER A 624 5.15 3.15 -10.09
C SER A 624 5.48 4.07 -11.28
N LYS A 625 5.53 3.53 -12.51
CA LYS A 625 5.72 4.34 -13.73
C LYS A 625 4.44 5.07 -14.12
N LEU A 626 3.29 4.44 -13.91
CA LEU A 626 1.96 4.98 -14.22
C LEU A 626 1.46 5.94 -13.14
N GLU A 627 1.98 5.84 -11.92
CA GLU A 627 1.59 6.67 -10.79
C GLU A 627 2.07 8.13 -10.92
N THR A 628 1.17 9.06 -10.64
CA THR A 628 1.42 10.52 -10.73
C THR A 628 1.85 11.11 -9.39
N GLU A 629 1.32 10.58 -8.29
CA GLU A 629 1.63 11.05 -6.94
C GLU A 629 3.01 10.53 -6.49
N THR A 630 3.83 11.43 -5.93
CA THR A 630 5.24 11.12 -5.63
C THR A 630 5.43 10.23 -4.42
N GLU A 631 4.59 10.36 -3.39
CA GLU A 631 4.70 9.58 -2.15
C GLU A 631 4.33 8.11 -2.38
N THR A 632 3.18 7.86 -3.01
CA THR A 632 2.73 6.52 -3.38
C THR A 632 3.72 5.86 -4.35
N LYS A 633 4.24 6.60 -5.33
CA LYS A 633 5.30 6.13 -6.24
C LYS A 633 6.59 5.74 -5.52
N LEU A 634 7.03 6.50 -4.52
CA LEU A 634 8.21 6.14 -3.72
C LEU A 634 7.96 4.89 -2.89
N SER A 635 6.81 4.81 -2.21
CA SER A 635 6.45 3.63 -1.41
C SER A 635 6.34 2.35 -2.26
N MET A 636 5.78 2.42 -3.47
CA MET A 636 5.74 1.28 -4.40
C MET A 636 7.15 0.84 -4.83
N LYS A 637 8.08 1.79 -5.07
CA LYS A 637 9.47 1.48 -5.42
C LYS A 637 10.23 0.84 -4.25
N GLU A 638 10.02 1.34 -3.03
CA GLU A 638 10.60 0.73 -1.83
C GLU A 638 10.08 -0.69 -1.64
N LEU A 639 8.76 -0.89 -1.79
CA LEU A 639 8.15 -2.22 -1.70
C LEU A 639 8.69 -3.16 -2.80
N ALA A 640 8.84 -2.68 -4.04
CA ALA A 640 9.46 -3.46 -5.12
C ALA A 640 10.89 -3.89 -4.78
N GLN A 641 11.69 -2.98 -4.21
CA GLN A 641 13.05 -3.28 -3.78
C GLN A 641 13.06 -4.32 -2.66
N THR A 642 12.11 -4.26 -1.70
CA THR A 642 12.01 -5.29 -0.66
C THR A 642 11.73 -6.67 -1.24
N PHE A 643 10.86 -6.78 -2.25
CA PHE A 643 10.63 -8.07 -2.92
C PHE A 643 11.83 -8.55 -3.75
N GLU A 644 12.57 -7.65 -4.40
CA GLU A 644 13.82 -8.05 -5.07
C GLU A 644 14.85 -8.59 -4.08
N ASN A 645 15.00 -7.95 -2.92
CA ASN A 645 15.91 -8.42 -1.87
C ASN A 645 15.45 -9.79 -1.31
N LEU A 646 14.15 -9.98 -1.07
CA LEU A 646 13.62 -11.28 -0.62
C LEU A 646 13.85 -12.39 -1.66
N ALA A 647 13.68 -12.10 -2.95
CA ALA A 647 13.98 -13.06 -4.02
C ALA A 647 15.48 -13.44 -4.05
N HIS A 648 16.35 -12.44 -3.87
CA HIS A 648 17.80 -12.62 -3.81
C HIS A 648 18.21 -13.49 -2.61
N ASP A 649 17.69 -13.18 -1.42
CA ASP A 649 18.02 -13.88 -0.18
C ASP A 649 17.58 -15.36 -0.22
N VAL A 650 16.33 -15.62 -0.66
CA VAL A 650 15.83 -17.01 -0.79
C VAL A 650 16.65 -17.79 -1.81
N PHE A 651 16.97 -17.19 -2.96
CA PHE A 651 17.78 -17.86 -3.96
C PHE A 651 19.21 -18.14 -3.49
N SER A 652 19.80 -17.25 -2.68
CA SER A 652 21.13 -17.46 -2.08
C SER A 652 21.15 -18.70 -1.20
N GLU A 653 20.16 -18.89 -0.32
CA GLU A 653 20.06 -20.11 0.49
C GLU A 653 19.82 -21.36 -0.36
N CYS A 654 19.00 -21.28 -1.40
CA CYS A 654 18.82 -22.38 -2.37
C CYS A 654 20.13 -22.76 -3.06
N TYR A 655 20.93 -21.77 -3.47
CA TYR A 655 22.20 -21.99 -4.14
C TYR A 655 23.24 -22.60 -3.19
N GLN A 656 23.34 -22.10 -1.96
CA GLN A 656 24.24 -22.66 -0.93
C GLN A 656 23.90 -24.10 -0.56
N SER A 657 22.61 -24.47 -0.57
CA SER A 657 22.18 -25.85 -0.30
C SER A 657 22.49 -26.80 -1.46
N ASN A 658 22.11 -26.44 -2.70
CA ASN A 658 22.37 -27.28 -3.87
C ASN A 658 22.39 -26.48 -5.17
N GLU A 659 23.54 -26.44 -5.84
CA GLU A 659 23.74 -25.75 -7.11
C GLU A 659 22.87 -26.34 -8.25
N SER A 660 22.84 -27.65 -8.41
CA SER A 660 22.11 -28.30 -9.50
C SER A 660 20.59 -28.10 -9.42
N ARG A 661 20.01 -28.15 -8.21
CA ARG A 661 18.57 -27.93 -8.00
C ARG A 661 18.21 -26.45 -8.14
N SER A 662 19.07 -25.54 -7.68
CA SER A 662 18.86 -24.10 -7.85
C SER A 662 18.95 -23.67 -9.33
N PHE A 663 19.77 -24.31 -10.15
CA PHE A 663 19.76 -24.09 -11.60
C PHE A 663 18.44 -24.53 -12.24
N LYS A 664 17.92 -25.72 -11.89
CA LYS A 664 16.59 -26.18 -12.34
C LYS A 664 15.48 -25.23 -11.90
N LEU A 665 15.59 -24.63 -10.71
CA LEU A 665 14.63 -23.64 -10.20
C LEU A 665 14.57 -22.37 -11.06
N LEU A 666 15.69 -21.92 -11.64
CA LEU A 666 15.73 -20.72 -12.48
C LEU A 666 15.10 -20.90 -13.86
N ILE A 667 15.22 -22.11 -14.42
CA ILE A 667 14.80 -22.42 -15.81
C ILE A 667 13.43 -23.11 -15.90
N ARG A 668 12.84 -23.55 -14.78
CA ARG A 668 11.52 -24.20 -14.77
C ARG A 668 10.42 -23.25 -15.24
N GLN A 669 9.44 -23.78 -15.95
CA GLN A 669 8.18 -23.07 -16.21
C GLN A 669 7.22 -23.25 -15.02
N SER A 670 6.69 -22.14 -14.51
CA SER A 670 5.67 -22.19 -13.46
C SER A 670 4.27 -22.30 -14.06
N PRO A 671 3.46 -23.31 -13.68
CA PRO A 671 2.05 -23.36 -14.08
C PRO A 671 1.22 -22.26 -13.39
N VAL A 672 1.66 -21.74 -12.24
CA VAL A 672 0.90 -20.75 -11.46
C VAL A 672 1.05 -19.34 -12.05
N TRP A 673 2.24 -19.02 -12.56
CA TRP A 673 2.56 -17.75 -13.20
C TRP A 673 2.50 -17.84 -14.74
N GLY A 674 1.58 -18.66 -15.26
CA GLY A 674 1.25 -18.69 -16.70
C GLY A 674 2.39 -19.15 -17.61
N GLY A 675 3.22 -20.10 -17.17
CA GLY A 675 4.34 -20.66 -17.93
C GLY A 675 5.64 -19.85 -17.86
N ALA A 676 5.69 -18.77 -17.08
CA ALA A 676 6.88 -17.92 -16.96
C ALA A 676 8.02 -18.63 -16.22
N THR A 677 9.26 -18.32 -16.61
CA THR A 677 10.47 -18.72 -15.89
C THR A 677 10.98 -17.60 -14.99
N CYS A 678 11.78 -17.95 -13.96
CA CYS A 678 12.37 -16.96 -13.04
C CYS A 678 13.23 -15.93 -13.77
N LEU A 679 14.02 -16.37 -14.77
CA LEU A 679 14.87 -15.48 -15.56
C LEU A 679 14.07 -14.52 -16.45
N GLN A 680 12.96 -14.98 -17.02
CA GLN A 680 12.07 -14.12 -17.81
C GLN A 680 11.34 -13.10 -16.94
N MET A 681 10.90 -13.51 -15.74
CA MET A 681 10.28 -12.59 -14.79
C MET A 681 11.28 -11.54 -14.31
N ALA A 682 12.49 -11.96 -13.93
CA ALA A 682 13.54 -11.07 -13.46
C ALA A 682 13.96 -10.05 -14.51
N THR A 683 14.07 -10.45 -15.79
CA THR A 683 14.42 -9.51 -16.87
C THR A 683 13.34 -8.49 -17.12
N ALA A 684 12.08 -8.93 -17.16
CA ALA A 684 10.96 -8.02 -17.35
C ALA A 684 10.73 -7.11 -16.14
N ALA A 685 11.12 -7.53 -14.93
CA ALA A 685 11.11 -6.68 -13.74
C ALA A 685 12.29 -5.68 -13.68
N ASP A 686 13.30 -5.79 -14.55
CA ASP A 686 14.61 -5.09 -14.43
C ASP A 686 15.27 -5.36 -13.06
N ALA A 687 15.23 -6.61 -12.58
CA ALA A 687 15.73 -7.04 -11.27
C ALA A 687 17.26 -7.20 -11.27
N ARG A 688 17.97 -6.07 -11.28
CA ARG A 688 19.44 -6.01 -11.41
C ARG A 688 20.19 -6.67 -10.25
N LEU A 689 19.72 -6.52 -9.02
CA LEU A 689 20.35 -7.14 -7.84
C LEU A 689 20.24 -8.66 -7.93
N PHE A 690 19.09 -9.17 -8.37
CA PHE A 690 18.90 -10.62 -8.57
C PHE A 690 19.89 -11.18 -9.61
N PHE A 691 20.05 -10.52 -10.76
CA PHE A 691 21.03 -10.96 -11.77
C PHE A 691 22.49 -10.82 -11.32
N SER A 692 22.77 -9.94 -10.37
CA SER A 692 24.13 -9.77 -9.86
C SER A 692 24.61 -10.92 -8.97
N HIS A 693 23.69 -11.78 -8.51
CA HIS A 693 23.97 -12.94 -7.68
C HIS A 693 24.87 -13.95 -8.41
N ASP A 694 25.87 -14.47 -7.70
CA ASP A 694 26.90 -15.33 -8.29
C ASP A 694 26.33 -16.63 -8.85
N GLY A 695 25.35 -17.25 -8.18
CA GLY A 695 24.66 -18.44 -8.70
C GLY A 695 23.95 -18.22 -10.04
N VAL A 696 23.36 -17.04 -10.27
CA VAL A 696 22.75 -16.71 -11.59
C VAL A 696 23.85 -16.52 -12.64
N GLN A 697 24.95 -15.86 -12.28
CA GLN A 697 26.09 -15.67 -13.16
C GLN A 697 26.82 -16.98 -13.50
N ASN A 698 26.85 -17.94 -12.57
CA ASN A 698 27.40 -19.29 -12.79
C ASN A 698 26.52 -20.08 -13.76
N LEU A 699 25.19 -20.08 -13.56
CA LEU A 699 24.26 -20.66 -14.54
C LEU A 699 24.43 -20.03 -15.93
N LEU A 700 24.55 -18.70 -16.02
CA LEU A 700 24.77 -18.03 -17.30
C LEU A 700 26.11 -18.39 -17.93
N SER A 701 27.13 -18.65 -17.13
CA SER A 701 28.42 -19.13 -17.61
C SER A 701 28.30 -20.57 -18.12
N GLU A 702 27.56 -21.42 -17.44
CA GLU A 702 27.25 -22.78 -17.90
C GLU A 702 26.46 -22.77 -19.21
N ILE A 703 25.44 -21.92 -19.34
CA ILE A 703 24.68 -21.76 -20.60
C ILE A 703 25.60 -21.22 -21.72
N TRP A 704 26.54 -20.32 -21.40
CA TRP A 704 27.48 -19.75 -22.36
C TRP A 704 28.46 -20.77 -22.94
N TRP A 705 28.99 -21.65 -22.09
CA TRP A 705 29.90 -22.73 -22.48
C TRP A 705 29.16 -23.95 -23.06
N GLY A 706 27.88 -24.12 -22.73
CA GLY A 706 27.03 -25.22 -23.23
C GLY A 706 27.49 -26.58 -22.70
N ASP A 707 27.68 -27.54 -23.60
CA ASP A 707 28.13 -28.89 -23.26
C ASP A 707 29.65 -28.98 -22.97
N MET A 708 30.38 -27.86 -23.12
CA MET A 708 31.79 -27.74 -22.79
C MET A 708 31.98 -27.36 -21.32
N ASP A 709 33.11 -27.75 -20.75
CA ASP A 709 33.47 -27.37 -19.38
C ASP A 709 33.89 -25.89 -19.30
N SER A 710 33.49 -25.21 -18.22
CA SER A 710 33.69 -23.78 -18.01
C SER A 710 35.14 -23.40 -17.70
N ASN A 711 35.99 -24.36 -17.34
CA ASN A 711 37.39 -24.16 -17.01
C ASN A 711 38.31 -24.09 -18.24
N THR A 712 37.76 -24.22 -19.45
CA THR A 712 38.56 -24.20 -20.68
C THR A 712 39.05 -22.79 -21.03
N GLU A 713 40.35 -22.65 -21.25
CA GLU A 713 40.97 -21.36 -21.59
C GLU A 713 40.66 -20.95 -23.05
N VAL A 714 40.42 -19.66 -23.29
CA VAL A 714 39.99 -19.14 -24.59
C VAL A 714 40.97 -19.46 -25.73
N TRP A 715 42.29 -19.48 -25.47
CA TRP A 715 43.28 -19.79 -26.51
C TRP A 715 43.17 -21.23 -27.03
N LYS A 716 42.77 -22.19 -26.17
CA LYS A 716 42.51 -23.58 -26.58
C LYS A 716 41.34 -23.62 -27.57
N LEU A 717 40.32 -22.81 -27.31
CA LEU A 717 39.14 -22.69 -28.17
C LEU A 717 39.46 -22.03 -29.51
N VAL A 718 40.29 -20.98 -29.53
CA VAL A 718 40.79 -20.37 -30.78
C VAL A 718 41.59 -21.37 -31.60
N LEU A 719 42.49 -22.12 -30.95
CA LEU A 719 43.30 -23.15 -31.62
C LEU A 719 42.42 -24.26 -32.23
N SER A 720 41.43 -24.76 -31.48
CA SER A 720 40.47 -25.75 -31.98
C SER A 720 39.50 -25.22 -33.04
N PHE A 721 39.24 -23.91 -33.07
CA PHE A 721 38.43 -23.28 -34.11
C PHE A 721 39.14 -23.28 -35.48
N PHE A 722 40.44 -22.93 -35.50
CA PHE A 722 41.24 -22.94 -36.74
C PHE A 722 41.69 -24.34 -37.16
N LEU A 723 41.84 -25.26 -36.20
CA LEU A 723 42.27 -26.64 -36.43
C LEU A 723 41.22 -27.63 -35.89
N PRO A 724 40.15 -27.91 -36.66
CA PRO A 724 39.06 -28.78 -36.25
C PRO A 724 39.44 -30.19 -35.78
N PRO A 725 40.54 -30.84 -36.24
CA PRO A 725 40.97 -32.13 -35.70
C PRO A 725 41.27 -32.12 -34.20
N PHE A 726 41.64 -30.97 -33.61
CA PHE A 726 41.92 -30.88 -32.18
C PHE A 726 40.70 -31.02 -31.27
N ILE A 727 39.48 -30.84 -31.80
CA ILE A 727 38.23 -31.05 -31.06
C ILE A 727 38.12 -32.49 -30.55
N TYR A 728 38.67 -33.45 -31.30
CA TYR A 728 38.65 -34.88 -30.96
C TYR A 728 39.74 -35.29 -29.96
N THR A 729 40.68 -34.40 -29.65
CA THR A 729 41.72 -34.64 -28.65
C THR A 729 41.24 -34.23 -27.24
N ASN A 730 41.96 -34.63 -26.19
CA ASN A 730 41.67 -34.27 -24.80
C ASN A 730 42.03 -32.80 -24.45
N LEU A 731 42.26 -31.94 -25.45
CA LEU A 731 42.54 -30.52 -25.24
C LEU A 731 41.32 -29.76 -24.68
N ILE A 732 40.11 -30.22 -25.00
CA ILE A 732 38.83 -29.69 -24.53
C ILE A 732 38.12 -30.75 -23.69
N SER A 733 37.77 -30.41 -22.45
CA SER A 733 36.88 -31.19 -21.61
C SER A 733 35.41 -30.90 -21.97
N PHE A 734 34.65 -31.97 -22.14
CA PHE A 734 33.20 -31.93 -22.36
C PHE A 734 32.53 -32.53 -21.13
N LYS A 735 31.35 -32.03 -20.76
CA LYS A 735 30.55 -32.62 -19.68
C LYS A 735 30.11 -34.02 -20.11
N GLU A 736 30.44 -35.04 -19.31
CA GLU A 736 29.84 -36.36 -19.50
C GLU A 736 28.35 -36.24 -19.19
N GLN A 737 27.50 -36.67 -20.13
CA GLN A 737 26.11 -36.93 -19.78
C GLN A 737 26.15 -38.03 -18.73
N GLU A 738 25.80 -37.70 -17.48
CA GLU A 738 25.50 -38.70 -16.46
C GLU A 738 24.62 -39.76 -17.14
N LYS A 739 25.17 -40.97 -17.21
CA LYS A 739 24.39 -42.14 -17.60
C LYS A 739 23.20 -42.15 -16.64
N ASP A 740 21.99 -42.26 -17.15
CA ASP A 740 20.88 -42.80 -16.35
C ASP A 740 21.43 -44.09 -15.73
N GLU A 741 21.80 -44.04 -14.45
CA GLU A 741 22.08 -45.22 -13.67
C GLU A 741 20.79 -46.02 -13.69
N LYS A 742 20.88 -47.21 -14.29
CA LYS A 742 19.98 -48.30 -13.93
C LYS A 742 20.00 -48.41 -12.40
N PRO A 743 18.87 -48.71 -11.74
CA PRO A 743 18.89 -48.99 -10.31
C PRO A 743 19.67 -50.28 -10.10
N GLU A 744 20.98 -50.19 -9.87
CA GLU A 744 21.79 -51.31 -9.41
C GLU A 744 21.77 -51.31 -7.89
N GLU A 745 21.07 -52.33 -7.40
CA GLU A 745 21.19 -53.04 -6.13
C GLU A 745 22.19 -52.48 -5.11
N PHE A 746 21.58 -52.05 -4.00
CA PHE A 746 22.16 -51.71 -2.72
C PHE A 746 23.04 -52.85 -2.18
N HIS A 747 24.36 -52.71 -2.24
CA HIS A 747 25.26 -53.52 -1.42
C HIS A 747 25.52 -52.85 -0.07
N GLN A 748 24.98 -53.52 0.95
CA GLN A 748 25.22 -53.41 2.39
C GLN A 748 26.67 -53.10 2.80
N GLY A 749 26.81 -52.26 3.83
CA GLY A 749 27.66 -52.61 4.98
C GLY A 749 28.52 -51.49 5.58
N LYS A 750 28.11 -51.05 6.79
CA LYS A 750 28.89 -50.43 7.89
C LYS A 750 29.39 -48.99 7.69
N GLU A 751 29.35 -48.08 8.66
CA GLU A 751 28.90 -48.01 10.07
C GLU A 751 29.01 -46.52 10.45
N PHE A 752 27.93 -45.88 10.94
CA PHE A 752 27.87 -45.08 12.18
C PHE A 752 26.55 -44.28 12.25
N ASP A 753 25.56 -44.90 12.90
CA ASP A 753 24.75 -44.40 14.03
C ASP A 753 24.41 -42.90 14.05
N SER A 754 23.17 -42.53 13.72
CA SER A 754 21.94 -42.56 14.56
C SER A 754 21.72 -41.25 15.32
N VAL A 755 20.61 -40.56 15.01
CA VAL A 755 19.47 -40.42 15.93
C VAL A 755 18.23 -40.33 15.06
N ASP A 756 17.49 -41.42 15.07
CA ASP A 756 16.16 -41.60 14.52
C ASP A 756 15.10 -41.13 15.55
N GLY A 757 13.89 -40.84 15.07
CA GLY A 757 12.71 -40.92 15.94
C GLY A 757 11.60 -39.90 15.67
N ALA A 758 10.81 -40.13 14.62
CA ALA A 758 9.34 -40.32 14.74
C ALA A 758 8.63 -40.26 13.36
N GLU A 759 8.74 -41.32 12.56
CA GLU A 759 7.71 -41.69 11.58
C GLU A 759 7.44 -43.20 11.69
N SER A 760 6.37 -43.54 12.39
CA SER A 760 5.78 -44.88 12.42
C SER A 760 4.46 -44.78 13.17
N LEU A 761 3.36 -44.61 12.42
CA LEU A 761 1.99 -45.04 12.75
C LEU A 761 1.00 -44.39 11.78
N ALA A 762 0.71 -45.09 10.68
CA ALA A 762 -0.63 -45.28 10.13
C ALA A 762 -0.50 -45.90 8.72
N ASP A 763 -0.23 -47.19 8.68
CA ASP A 763 -0.46 -47.99 7.49
C ASP A 763 -1.29 -49.21 7.90
N GLY A 764 -2.43 -49.39 7.23
CA GLY A 764 -3.36 -50.48 7.50
C GLY A 764 -4.82 -50.06 7.38
N ILE A 765 -5.34 -50.03 6.15
CA ILE A 765 -6.50 -50.82 5.69
C ILE A 765 -6.58 -50.71 4.16
N ASN A 766 -6.58 -51.87 3.52
CA ASN A 766 -6.71 -52.08 2.08
C ASN A 766 -8.07 -51.60 1.55
N THR A 767 -8.09 -51.09 0.32
CA THR A 767 -9.15 -51.42 -0.65
C THR A 767 -8.55 -51.35 -2.05
N GLU A 768 -8.22 -52.52 -2.59
CA GLU A 768 -7.97 -52.73 -4.01
C GLU A 768 -9.32 -52.72 -4.71
N GLU A 769 -9.68 -51.60 -5.34
CA GLU A 769 -10.71 -51.47 -6.37
C GLU A 769 -10.59 -50.00 -6.86
N ASP A 770 -10.56 -49.77 -8.18
CA ASP A 770 -10.47 -48.45 -8.89
C ASP A 770 -9.20 -48.16 -9.72
N VAL A 771 -8.48 -49.17 -10.23
CA VAL A 771 -7.40 -48.96 -11.24
C VAL A 771 -7.69 -49.58 -12.62
N GLU A 772 -8.87 -50.17 -12.84
CA GLU A 772 -9.21 -50.75 -14.16
C GLU A 772 -10.12 -49.90 -15.08
N GLU A 773 -10.53 -48.69 -14.65
CA GLU A 773 -11.38 -47.81 -15.46
C GLU A 773 -10.69 -46.52 -15.92
N CYS A 774 -9.47 -46.64 -16.46
CA CYS A 774 -8.85 -45.55 -17.25
C CYS A 774 -8.00 -46.02 -18.45
N ASN A 775 -7.99 -47.32 -18.76
CA ASN A 775 -7.22 -47.87 -19.88
C ASN A 775 -8.05 -48.11 -21.16
N ALA A 776 -9.34 -47.76 -21.19
CA ALA A 776 -10.25 -48.10 -22.30
C ALA A 776 -10.64 -46.96 -23.25
N LEU A 777 -10.13 -45.73 -23.09
CA LEU A 777 -10.47 -44.62 -24.00
C LEU A 777 -9.28 -43.70 -24.33
N ARG A 778 -8.27 -44.24 -25.02
CA ARG A 778 -7.55 -43.44 -26.04
C ARG A 778 -6.85 -44.32 -27.06
N GLY A 779 -7.53 -44.57 -28.17
CA GLY A 779 -6.92 -45.06 -29.40
C GLY A 779 -5.78 -44.14 -29.85
N LYS A 780 -4.69 -44.78 -30.27
CA LYS A 780 -3.51 -44.19 -30.93
C LYS A 780 -3.93 -43.44 -32.22
N PRO A 781 -3.08 -42.52 -32.72
CA PRO A 781 -2.09 -43.01 -33.67
C PRO A 781 -0.66 -42.77 -33.18
N GLU A 782 0.13 -43.82 -33.33
CA GLU A 782 1.58 -43.84 -33.19
C GLU A 782 2.20 -42.91 -34.23
N ALA A 783 2.85 -41.85 -33.77
CA ALA A 783 3.86 -41.15 -34.55
C ALA A 783 4.95 -40.64 -33.61
N SER A 784 6.17 -41.08 -33.90
CA SER A 784 7.46 -40.74 -33.25
C SER A 784 7.71 -41.22 -31.81
N LYS A 785 7.72 -42.54 -31.61
CA LYS A 785 8.90 -43.14 -30.93
C LYS A 785 10.06 -43.08 -31.93
N ALA A 786 10.70 -41.93 -32.05
CA ALA A 786 11.96 -41.83 -32.76
C ALA A 786 13.03 -42.49 -31.90
N ILE A 787 13.36 -43.72 -32.29
CA ILE A 787 14.56 -44.48 -31.98
C ILE A 787 15.73 -43.54 -31.64
N THR A 788 16.12 -43.47 -30.35
CA THR A 788 17.41 -42.87 -29.95
C THR A 788 18.52 -43.86 -30.27
N GLN A 789 18.79 -44.08 -31.55
CA GLN A 789 20.02 -44.72 -31.99
C GLN A 789 21.18 -43.79 -31.61
N LYS A 790 22.12 -44.30 -30.81
CA LYS A 790 23.38 -43.62 -30.45
C LYS A 790 24.03 -43.08 -31.73
N ARG A 791 24.14 -41.76 -31.85
CA ARG A 791 24.92 -41.12 -32.92
C ARG A 791 26.41 -41.46 -32.73
N PRO A 792 27.20 -41.61 -33.80
CA PRO A 792 28.63 -41.89 -33.67
C PRO A 792 29.34 -40.77 -32.90
N PHE A 793 30.30 -41.16 -32.05
CA PHE A 793 31.05 -40.28 -31.14
C PHE A 793 31.58 -39.00 -31.82
N ILE A 794 32.06 -39.12 -33.06
CA ILE A 794 32.59 -38.03 -33.88
C ILE A 794 31.52 -36.96 -34.17
N LEU A 795 30.33 -37.38 -34.61
CA LEU A 795 29.23 -36.46 -34.92
C LEU A 795 28.65 -35.81 -33.66
N ASN A 796 28.67 -36.51 -32.52
CA ASN A 796 28.20 -35.93 -31.27
C ASN A 796 29.16 -34.82 -30.79
N ARG A 797 30.47 -35.09 -30.78
CA ARG A 797 31.49 -34.13 -30.33
C ARG A 797 31.60 -32.91 -31.25
N TRP A 798 31.48 -33.11 -32.57
CA TRP A 798 31.35 -32.02 -33.53
C TRP A 798 30.14 -31.14 -33.25
N ARG A 799 28.98 -31.76 -32.98
CA ARG A 799 27.76 -31.01 -32.63
C ARG A 799 27.92 -30.24 -31.32
N GLN A 800 28.43 -30.87 -30.27
CA GLN A 800 28.61 -30.25 -28.95
C GLN A 800 29.49 -28.99 -29.02
N PHE A 801 30.59 -29.04 -29.79
CA PHE A 801 31.47 -27.88 -29.97
C PHE A 801 30.80 -26.75 -30.77
N TRP A 802 30.22 -27.03 -31.93
CA TRP A 802 29.65 -25.98 -32.81
C TRP A 802 28.29 -25.45 -32.36
N PHE A 803 27.58 -26.16 -31.48
CA PHE A 803 26.33 -25.67 -30.89
C PHE A 803 26.54 -24.83 -29.62
N ALA A 804 27.75 -24.82 -29.04
CA ALA A 804 28.07 -23.98 -27.89
C ALA A 804 27.98 -22.48 -28.26
N PRO A 805 27.33 -21.63 -27.47
CA PRO A 805 27.24 -20.19 -27.76
C PRO A 805 28.60 -19.51 -27.87
N VAL A 806 29.56 -19.87 -27.01
CA VAL A 806 30.92 -19.32 -27.02
C VAL A 806 31.65 -19.53 -28.36
N THR A 807 31.48 -20.67 -29.03
CA THR A 807 32.12 -20.94 -30.32
C THR A 807 31.46 -20.13 -31.43
N SER A 808 30.12 -19.99 -31.38
CA SER A 808 29.38 -19.13 -32.31
C SER A 808 29.76 -17.65 -32.15
N PHE A 809 29.98 -17.19 -30.92
CA PHE A 809 30.46 -15.84 -30.63
C PHE A 809 31.85 -15.63 -31.20
N LEU A 810 32.81 -16.52 -30.89
CA LEU A 810 34.17 -16.40 -31.41
C LEU A 810 34.19 -16.40 -32.95
N GLY A 811 33.42 -17.29 -33.58
CA GLY A 811 33.27 -17.32 -35.04
C GLY A 811 32.76 -16.00 -35.60
N ASN A 812 31.75 -15.41 -34.96
CA ASN A 812 31.23 -14.10 -35.37
C ASN A 812 32.27 -12.99 -35.21
N VAL A 813 33.03 -12.97 -34.11
CA VAL A 813 34.10 -11.97 -33.90
C VAL A 813 35.17 -12.08 -34.98
N LEU A 814 35.68 -13.29 -35.22
CA LEU A 814 36.73 -13.52 -36.22
C LEU A 814 36.27 -13.15 -37.63
N MET A 815 35.06 -13.57 -38.01
CA MET A 815 34.50 -13.26 -39.33
C MET A 815 34.20 -11.76 -39.48
N TYR A 816 33.82 -11.07 -38.40
CA TYR A 816 33.63 -9.62 -38.43
C TYR A 816 34.95 -8.84 -38.61
N PHE A 817 36.04 -9.27 -37.98
CA PHE A 817 37.37 -8.70 -38.25
C PHE A 817 37.82 -8.93 -39.69
N LEU A 818 37.55 -10.11 -40.25
CA LEU A 818 37.83 -10.41 -41.65
C LEU A 818 37.00 -9.50 -42.59
N PHE A 819 35.73 -9.27 -42.27
CA PHE A 819 34.86 -8.33 -42.98
C PHE A 819 35.42 -6.91 -42.96
N LEU A 820 35.85 -6.39 -41.81
CA LEU A 820 36.44 -5.05 -41.71
C LEU A 820 37.75 -4.95 -42.49
N PHE A 821 38.59 -5.97 -42.44
CA PHE A 821 39.83 -6.01 -43.22
C PHE A 821 39.56 -6.00 -44.73
N LEU A 822 38.59 -6.83 -45.19
CA LEU A 822 38.17 -6.85 -46.58
C LEU A 822 37.59 -5.49 -47.01
N PHE A 823 36.75 -4.87 -46.17
CA PHE A 823 36.17 -3.56 -46.47
C PHE A 823 37.23 -2.47 -46.55
N ALA A 824 38.20 -2.46 -45.64
CA ALA A 824 39.34 -1.54 -45.68
C ALA A 824 40.22 -1.75 -46.93
N TYR A 825 40.50 -3.01 -47.29
CA TYR A 825 41.25 -3.34 -48.50
C TYR A 825 40.56 -2.80 -49.77
N ILE A 826 39.25 -2.99 -49.88
CA ILE A 826 38.45 -2.49 -51.01
C ILE A 826 38.48 -0.96 -51.06
N LEU A 827 38.30 -0.27 -49.93
CA LEU A 827 38.29 1.19 -49.89
C LEU A 827 39.65 1.84 -50.22
N LEU A 828 40.76 1.18 -49.85
CA LEU A 828 42.10 1.73 -50.02
C LEU A 828 42.75 1.36 -51.36
N VAL A 829 42.54 0.12 -51.83
CA VAL A 829 43.28 -0.44 -52.98
C VAL A 829 42.38 -0.68 -54.18
N ASP A 830 41.23 -1.33 -53.97
CA ASP A 830 40.47 -2.02 -55.02
C ASP A 830 39.19 -1.29 -55.48
N PHE A 831 39.03 -0.01 -55.11
CA PHE A 831 37.84 0.81 -55.40
C PHE A 831 37.82 1.29 -56.87
N LYS A 832 37.26 0.49 -57.79
CA LYS A 832 37.25 0.78 -59.23
C LYS A 832 36.10 1.74 -59.64
N PRO A 833 36.26 2.50 -60.75
CA PRO A 833 35.19 3.38 -61.26
C PRO A 833 33.96 2.59 -61.77
N PRO A 834 32.79 3.25 -61.94
CA PRO A 834 31.53 2.62 -62.36
C PRO A 834 31.64 1.87 -63.73
N PRO A 835 30.70 0.95 -64.05
CA PRO A 835 30.80 0.03 -65.20
C PRO A 835 31.11 0.74 -66.53
N PRO A 836 31.98 0.16 -67.40
CA PRO A 836 32.24 -1.29 -67.57
C PRO A 836 33.42 -1.91 -66.80
N ASN A 837 34.27 -1.12 -66.12
CA ASN A 837 35.49 -1.61 -65.46
C ASN A 837 35.30 -2.11 -64.01
N GLY A 838 34.12 -1.87 -63.42
CA GLY A 838 33.70 -2.36 -62.11
C GLY A 838 32.25 -2.87 -62.15
N PRO A 839 31.79 -3.62 -61.13
CA PRO A 839 32.43 -3.89 -59.85
C PRO A 839 33.54 -4.95 -59.91
N ALA A 840 34.55 -4.81 -59.05
CA ALA A 840 35.58 -5.84 -58.87
C ALA A 840 34.99 -7.10 -58.20
N PRO A 841 35.55 -8.31 -58.44
CA PRO A 841 35.10 -9.51 -57.74
C PRO A 841 35.17 -9.40 -56.21
N SER A 842 36.17 -8.69 -55.68
CA SER A 842 36.31 -8.36 -54.26
C SER A 842 35.14 -7.51 -53.73
N GLU A 843 34.66 -6.53 -54.50
CA GLU A 843 33.48 -5.71 -54.17
C GLU A 843 32.18 -6.54 -54.12
N LEU A 844 32.03 -7.49 -55.05
CA LEU A 844 30.87 -8.39 -55.07
C LEU A 844 30.80 -9.28 -53.82
N VAL A 845 31.97 -9.75 -53.34
CA VAL A 845 32.05 -10.50 -52.08
C VAL A 845 31.62 -9.63 -50.90
N LEU A 846 32.03 -8.36 -50.86
CA LEU A 846 31.59 -7.42 -49.82
C LEU A 846 30.08 -7.18 -49.85
N TYR A 847 29.49 -6.99 -51.04
CA TYR A 847 28.04 -6.82 -51.18
C TYR A 847 27.27 -8.04 -50.72
N PHE A 848 27.74 -9.23 -51.08
CA PHE A 848 27.17 -10.48 -50.60
C PHE A 848 27.28 -10.57 -49.07
N TRP A 849 28.40 -10.16 -48.49
CA TRP A 849 28.58 -10.15 -47.04
C TRP A 849 27.60 -9.21 -46.33
N VAL A 850 27.47 -7.97 -46.79
CA VAL A 850 26.52 -7.01 -46.20
C VAL A 850 25.08 -7.47 -46.40
N PHE A 851 24.75 -8.08 -47.54
CA PHE A 851 23.45 -8.72 -47.74
C PHE A 851 23.18 -9.81 -46.69
N THR A 852 24.18 -10.61 -46.31
CA THR A 852 24.01 -11.61 -45.24
C THR A 852 23.76 -10.96 -43.87
N LEU A 853 24.35 -9.79 -43.59
CA LEU A 853 24.07 -9.02 -42.36
C LEU A 853 22.64 -8.46 -42.37
N VAL A 854 22.18 -7.92 -43.50
CA VAL A 854 20.79 -7.46 -43.66
C VAL A 854 19.80 -8.60 -43.39
N CYS A 855 20.06 -9.80 -43.92
CA CYS A 855 19.25 -10.98 -43.66
C CYS A 855 19.20 -11.36 -42.17
N GLU A 856 20.29 -11.17 -41.42
CA GLU A 856 20.33 -11.44 -39.98
C GLU A 856 19.54 -10.39 -39.17
N GLU A 857 19.64 -9.11 -39.52
CA GLU A 857 18.83 -8.05 -38.90
C GLU A 857 17.32 -8.23 -39.18
N ILE A 858 16.98 -8.66 -40.40
CA ILE A 858 15.63 -9.10 -40.76
C ILE A 858 15.22 -10.30 -39.89
N ARG A 859 16.10 -11.29 -39.69
CA ARG A 859 15.77 -12.44 -38.84
C ARG A 859 15.49 -12.00 -37.40
N GLN A 860 16.31 -11.13 -36.84
CA GLN A 860 16.19 -10.62 -35.49
C GLN A 860 14.87 -9.86 -35.27
N THR A 861 14.45 -9.06 -36.26
CA THR A 861 13.16 -8.35 -36.22
C THR A 861 11.94 -9.27 -36.37
N PHE A 862 12.02 -10.32 -37.20
CA PHE A 862 10.85 -11.18 -37.50
C PHE A 862 10.71 -12.43 -36.62
N PHE A 863 11.80 -13.04 -36.14
CA PHE A 863 11.74 -14.39 -35.58
C PHE A 863 11.94 -14.50 -34.06
N VAL A 864 12.17 -13.39 -33.36
CA VAL A 864 12.23 -13.36 -31.89
C VAL A 864 10.84 -12.99 -31.34
N GLY A 865 10.15 -13.95 -30.72
CA GLY A 865 8.90 -13.73 -29.98
C GLY A 865 7.59 -14.11 -30.71
N SER A 866 6.46 -14.07 -29.97
CA SER A 866 5.09 -14.39 -30.42
C SER A 866 4.19 -13.15 -30.64
N THR A 867 4.74 -11.94 -30.47
CA THR A 867 4.02 -10.65 -30.48
C THR A 867 3.65 -10.12 -31.87
N THR A 868 2.87 -9.04 -31.95
CA THR A 868 2.55 -8.38 -33.23
C THR A 868 3.79 -7.69 -33.84
N VAL A 869 3.92 -7.71 -35.17
CA VAL A 869 5.10 -7.18 -35.90
C VAL A 869 5.41 -5.71 -35.55
N ILE A 870 4.38 -4.89 -35.32
CA ILE A 870 4.53 -3.45 -35.01
C ILE A 870 5.19 -3.23 -33.64
N GLN A 871 4.78 -3.98 -32.61
CA GLN A 871 5.37 -3.89 -31.28
C GLN A 871 6.84 -4.35 -31.30
N ARG A 872 7.17 -5.39 -32.07
CA ARG A 872 8.55 -5.85 -32.24
C ARG A 872 9.43 -4.79 -32.88
N MET A 873 8.95 -4.15 -33.94
CA MET A 873 9.70 -3.10 -34.61
C MET A 873 9.95 -1.91 -33.66
N LYS A 874 8.97 -1.57 -32.81
CA LYS A 874 9.13 -0.54 -31.78
C LYS A 874 10.21 -0.92 -30.75
N LEU A 875 10.19 -2.15 -30.24
CA LEU A 875 11.20 -2.65 -29.29
C LEU A 875 12.61 -2.67 -29.93
N TYR A 876 12.73 -3.15 -31.16
CA TYR A 876 13.99 -3.18 -31.89
C TYR A 876 14.58 -1.77 -32.09
N ILE A 877 13.73 -0.80 -32.48
CA ILE A 877 14.14 0.60 -32.69
C ILE A 877 14.48 1.29 -31.36
N GLN A 878 14.07 0.81 -30.18
CA GLN A 878 14.41 1.45 -28.92
C GLN A 878 15.90 1.27 -28.55
N ASP A 879 16.51 0.16 -28.96
CA ASP A 879 17.92 -0.13 -28.68
C ASP A 879 18.85 0.81 -29.46
N ILE A 880 19.86 1.36 -28.76
CA ILE A 880 20.86 2.26 -29.33
C ILE A 880 21.74 1.53 -30.34
N TRP A 881 22.06 0.26 -30.07
CA TRP A 881 22.95 -0.52 -30.93
C TRP A 881 22.28 -0.91 -32.24
N ASN A 882 21.01 -1.30 -32.19
CA ASN A 882 20.22 -1.59 -33.39
C ASN A 882 20.00 -0.33 -34.25
N LYS A 883 19.84 0.85 -33.64
CA LYS A 883 19.85 2.13 -34.39
C LYS A 883 21.17 2.35 -35.12
N CYS A 884 22.30 2.02 -34.50
CA CYS A 884 23.61 2.11 -35.13
C CYS A 884 23.72 1.15 -36.32
N ASP A 885 23.20 -0.08 -36.20
CA ASP A 885 23.21 -1.07 -37.29
C ASP A 885 22.33 -0.63 -38.47
N ILE A 886 21.11 -0.13 -38.22
CA ILE A 886 20.25 0.45 -39.26
C ILE A 886 20.95 1.64 -39.93
N THR A 887 21.63 2.49 -39.15
CA THR A 887 22.36 3.64 -39.69
C THR A 887 23.51 3.20 -40.59
N ALA A 888 24.28 2.19 -40.18
CA ALA A 888 25.35 1.62 -41.01
C ALA A 888 24.78 1.02 -42.31
N LEU A 889 23.74 0.19 -42.22
CA LEU A 889 23.15 -0.45 -43.40
C LEU A 889 22.55 0.58 -44.38
N THR A 890 21.92 1.64 -43.88
CA THR A 890 21.36 2.71 -44.73
C THR A 890 22.45 3.55 -45.40
N LEU A 891 23.54 3.88 -44.68
CA LEU A 891 24.70 4.57 -45.25
C LEU A 891 25.40 3.70 -46.30
N PHE A 892 25.54 2.39 -46.05
CA PHE A 892 26.10 1.46 -47.03
C PHE A 892 25.27 1.42 -48.31
N ILE A 893 23.94 1.27 -48.20
CA ILE A 893 23.03 1.27 -49.37
C ILE A 893 23.13 2.60 -50.13
N LEU A 894 23.14 3.73 -49.42
CA LEU A 894 23.30 5.05 -50.03
C LEU A 894 24.64 5.19 -50.76
N GLY A 895 25.74 4.76 -50.12
CA GLY A 895 27.07 4.75 -50.71
C GLY A 895 27.13 3.88 -51.97
N LEU A 896 26.48 2.73 -51.95
CA LEU A 896 26.37 1.81 -53.08
C LEU A 896 25.59 2.43 -54.25
N LEU A 897 24.44 3.07 -53.98
CA LEU A 897 23.65 3.77 -54.98
C LEU A 897 24.44 4.94 -55.60
N CYS A 898 25.08 5.77 -54.78
CA CYS A 898 25.91 6.88 -55.27
C CYS A 898 27.14 6.41 -56.06
N ARG A 899 27.67 5.22 -55.79
CA ARG A 899 28.78 4.62 -56.54
C ARG A 899 28.38 4.22 -57.96
N MET A 900 27.13 3.80 -58.18
CA MET A 900 26.67 3.34 -59.50
C MET A 900 26.61 4.47 -60.53
N PHE A 901 26.55 5.74 -60.11
CA PHE A 901 26.51 6.90 -61.00
C PHE A 901 27.88 7.61 -61.09
N PRO A 902 28.35 7.97 -62.30
CA PRO A 902 29.64 8.62 -62.50
C PRO A 902 29.72 10.02 -61.86
N TRP A 903 28.62 10.76 -61.81
CA TRP A 903 28.58 12.12 -61.25
C TRP A 903 28.73 12.15 -59.71
N THR A 904 28.39 11.05 -59.03
CA THR A 904 28.41 10.96 -57.56
C THR A 904 29.48 10.00 -57.03
N TYR A 905 30.43 9.56 -57.86
CA TYR A 905 31.44 8.56 -57.50
C TYR A 905 32.31 8.97 -56.30
N ASN A 906 32.87 10.19 -56.33
CA ASN A 906 33.70 10.71 -55.22
C ASN A 906 32.89 10.88 -53.94
N PHE A 907 31.62 11.25 -54.08
CA PHE A 907 30.70 11.36 -52.96
C PHE A 907 30.37 9.97 -52.38
N GLY A 908 30.12 8.96 -53.23
CA GLY A 908 29.92 7.57 -52.82
C GLY A 908 31.13 7.00 -52.08
N ARG A 909 32.35 7.30 -52.53
CA ARG A 909 33.59 6.95 -51.80
C ARG A 909 33.63 7.60 -50.41
N ALA A 910 33.34 8.90 -50.32
CA ALA A 910 33.32 9.61 -49.04
C ALA A 910 32.27 9.03 -48.08
N VAL A 911 31.07 8.71 -48.57
CA VAL A 911 30.00 8.08 -47.79
C VAL A 911 30.45 6.70 -47.29
N LEU A 912 31.05 5.86 -48.14
CA LEU A 912 31.55 4.54 -47.72
C LEU A 912 32.73 4.63 -46.73
N CYS A 913 33.55 5.68 -46.77
CA CYS A 913 34.58 5.90 -45.75
C CYS A 913 33.96 6.22 -44.37
N VAL A 914 32.92 7.05 -44.34
CA VAL A 914 32.18 7.32 -43.10
C VAL A 914 31.47 6.07 -42.61
N ASP A 915 30.87 5.31 -43.53
CA ASP A 915 30.21 4.05 -43.23
C ASP A 915 31.16 3.00 -42.62
N TYR A 916 32.39 2.88 -43.15
CA TYR A 916 33.44 2.07 -42.53
C TYR A 916 33.70 2.46 -41.07
N MET A 917 33.73 3.76 -40.75
CA MET A 917 33.87 4.21 -39.36
C MET A 917 32.70 3.72 -38.49
N VAL A 918 31.46 3.78 -38.98
CA VAL A 918 30.28 3.30 -38.24
C VAL A 918 30.37 1.78 -38.02
N PHE A 919 30.75 1.00 -39.03
CA PHE A 919 31.00 -0.45 -38.87
C PHE A 919 32.15 -0.74 -37.88
N THR A 920 33.18 0.10 -37.78
CA THR A 920 34.23 -0.10 -36.75
C THR A 920 33.71 0.20 -35.34
N LEU A 921 32.85 1.22 -35.15
CA LEU A 921 32.25 1.53 -33.84
C LEU A 921 31.44 0.36 -33.27
N ARG A 922 30.85 -0.46 -34.14
CA ARG A 922 30.12 -1.68 -33.76
C ARG A 922 30.99 -2.70 -33.00
N LEU A 923 32.32 -2.67 -33.14
CA LEU A 923 33.23 -3.52 -32.35
C LEU A 923 33.09 -3.28 -30.84
N ILE A 924 32.74 -2.05 -30.42
CA ILE A 924 32.52 -1.72 -29.00
C ILE A 924 31.40 -2.59 -28.42
N HIS A 925 30.32 -2.82 -29.18
CA HIS A 925 29.22 -3.67 -28.73
C HIS A 925 29.66 -5.13 -28.52
N ILE A 926 30.49 -5.66 -29.41
CA ILE A 926 31.00 -7.04 -29.31
C ILE A 926 31.87 -7.21 -28.06
N PHE A 927 32.73 -6.22 -27.76
CA PHE A 927 33.59 -6.25 -26.57
C PHE A 927 32.84 -6.02 -25.25
N ALA A 928 31.57 -5.60 -25.27
CA ALA A 928 30.75 -5.44 -24.07
C ALA A 928 30.51 -6.77 -23.33
N VAL A 929 30.61 -7.91 -24.01
CA VAL A 929 30.50 -9.25 -23.41
C VAL A 929 31.68 -9.56 -22.46
N HIS A 930 32.83 -8.91 -22.65
CA HIS A 930 34.03 -9.21 -21.88
C HIS A 930 33.96 -8.69 -20.44
N LYS A 931 34.33 -9.54 -19.46
CA LYS A 931 34.23 -9.26 -18.01
C LYS A 931 34.92 -7.96 -17.56
N GLN A 932 36.08 -7.62 -18.13
CA GLN A 932 36.84 -6.42 -17.72
C GLN A 932 36.50 -5.16 -18.52
N LEU A 933 35.96 -5.31 -19.74
CA LEU A 933 35.69 -4.17 -20.65
C LEU A 933 34.24 -3.72 -20.58
N GLY A 934 33.31 -4.64 -20.33
CA GLY A 934 31.88 -4.35 -20.30
C GLY A 934 31.47 -3.25 -19.30
N PRO A 935 31.85 -3.32 -18.01
CA PRO A 935 31.52 -2.26 -17.06
C PRO A 935 32.04 -0.88 -17.49
N LYS A 936 33.24 -0.84 -18.09
CA LYS A 936 33.84 0.41 -18.61
C LYS A 936 33.03 1.00 -19.75
N ILE A 937 32.49 0.17 -20.65
CA ILE A 937 31.64 0.62 -21.76
C ILE A 937 30.32 1.23 -21.24
N ILE A 938 29.73 0.65 -20.17
CA ILE A 938 28.53 1.21 -19.54
C ILE A 938 28.80 2.58 -18.91
N ILE A 939 29.98 2.76 -18.30
CA ILE A 939 30.41 4.04 -17.72
C ILE A 939 30.53 5.10 -18.84
N VAL A 940 31.22 4.78 -19.93
CA VAL A 940 31.36 5.67 -21.09
C VAL A 940 29.97 6.07 -21.62
N GLY A 941 29.06 5.11 -21.78
CA GLY A 941 27.70 5.38 -22.25
C GLY A 941 26.92 6.37 -21.36
N LYS A 942 27.11 6.34 -20.04
CA LYS A 942 26.49 7.31 -19.12
C LYS A 942 27.17 8.68 -19.14
N MET A 943 28.50 8.73 -19.31
CA MET A 943 29.26 9.98 -19.40
C MET A 943 29.00 10.79 -20.67
N VAL A 944 28.58 10.15 -21.78
CA VAL A 944 28.25 10.84 -23.03
C VAL A 944 27.14 11.89 -22.85
N LYS A 945 26.24 11.73 -21.87
CA LYS A 945 25.23 12.76 -21.56
C LYS A 945 25.86 14.04 -21.02
N ASP A 946 26.86 13.92 -20.17
CA ASP A 946 27.60 15.07 -19.61
C ASP A 946 28.45 15.76 -20.70
N VAL A 947 29.05 14.96 -21.60
CA VAL A 947 29.77 15.45 -22.78
C VAL A 947 28.86 16.32 -23.65
N PHE A 948 27.60 15.92 -23.86
CA PHE A 948 26.67 16.67 -24.70
C PHE A 948 26.37 18.07 -24.14
N PHE A 949 26.10 18.17 -22.83
CA PHE A 949 25.90 19.48 -22.18
C PHE A 949 27.17 20.35 -22.24
N PHE A 950 28.34 19.75 -22.08
CA PHE A 950 29.61 20.46 -22.24
C PHE A 950 29.82 20.98 -23.67
N LEU A 951 29.61 20.15 -24.69
CA LEU A 951 29.74 20.53 -26.09
C LEU A 951 28.80 21.69 -26.46
N PHE A 952 27.62 21.76 -25.85
CA PHE A 952 26.71 22.89 -26.01
C PHE A 952 27.31 24.20 -25.50
N PHE A 953 27.83 24.23 -24.26
CA PHE A 953 28.48 25.43 -23.71
C PHE A 953 29.73 25.81 -24.49
N LEU A 954 30.55 24.83 -24.87
CA LEU A 954 31.73 25.06 -25.70
C LEU A 954 31.34 25.63 -27.06
N GLY A 955 30.29 25.12 -27.70
CA GLY A 955 29.83 25.58 -29.00
C GLY A 955 29.34 27.03 -28.98
N VAL A 956 28.59 27.44 -27.95
CA VAL A 956 28.15 28.84 -27.78
C VAL A 956 29.33 29.77 -27.57
N TRP A 957 30.28 29.39 -26.72
CA TRP A 957 31.48 30.19 -26.45
C TRP A 957 32.39 30.30 -27.67
N LEU A 958 32.58 29.19 -28.39
CA LEU A 958 33.38 29.11 -29.60
C LEU A 958 32.79 29.98 -30.72
N MET A 959 31.46 29.95 -30.91
CA MET A 959 30.77 30.84 -31.85
C MET A 959 31.03 32.32 -31.51
N ALA A 960 30.86 32.70 -30.24
CA ALA A 960 31.02 34.10 -29.81
C ALA A 960 32.44 34.61 -30.09
N TYR A 961 33.46 33.83 -29.71
CA TYR A 961 34.85 34.16 -30.00
C TYR A 961 35.15 34.14 -31.50
N GLY A 962 34.70 33.12 -32.24
CA GLY A 962 34.96 32.97 -33.66
C GLY A 962 34.39 34.10 -34.51
N VAL A 963 33.17 34.53 -34.23
CA VAL A 963 32.53 35.67 -34.92
C VAL A 963 33.23 36.98 -34.58
N ALA A 964 33.54 37.22 -33.29
CA ALA A 964 34.26 38.41 -32.87
C ALA A 964 35.66 38.49 -33.51
N ASN A 965 36.39 37.37 -33.55
CA ASN A 965 37.73 37.33 -34.11
C ASN A 965 37.72 37.50 -35.64
N GLN A 966 36.75 36.90 -36.33
CA GLN A 966 36.56 37.11 -37.78
C GLN A 966 36.22 38.56 -38.12
N ALA A 967 35.35 39.21 -37.33
CA ALA A 967 34.94 40.59 -37.53
C ALA A 967 36.05 41.61 -37.25
N LEU A 968 36.96 41.31 -36.30
CA LEU A 968 38.10 42.18 -35.99
C LEU A 968 39.26 42.02 -36.99
N LEU A 969 39.49 40.80 -37.51
CA LEU A 969 40.60 40.53 -38.42
C LEU A 969 40.27 40.88 -39.89
N TYR A 970 39.03 40.65 -40.34
CA TYR A 970 38.63 40.84 -41.73
C TYR A 970 37.41 41.74 -41.84
N SER A 971 37.56 42.88 -42.51
CA SER A 971 36.48 43.84 -42.78
C SER A 971 35.49 43.33 -43.84
N TYR A 972 35.96 42.57 -44.83
CA TYR A 972 35.14 42.06 -45.92
C TYR A 972 35.66 40.72 -46.48
N ASP A 973 34.86 39.65 -46.37
CA ASP A 973 35.07 38.37 -47.07
C ASP A 973 33.72 37.88 -47.58
N SER A 974 33.55 37.76 -48.91
CA SER A 974 32.26 37.36 -49.51
C SER A 974 32.10 35.84 -49.65
N ARG A 975 33.07 35.05 -49.18
CA ARG A 975 33.11 33.59 -49.40
C ARG A 975 32.57 32.83 -48.19
N PRO A 976 31.32 32.32 -48.23
CA PRO A 976 30.68 31.72 -47.05
C PRO A 976 31.43 30.49 -46.51
N GLY A 977 32.00 29.64 -47.38
CA GLY A 977 32.77 28.46 -46.95
C GLY A 977 34.04 28.80 -46.16
N TRP A 978 34.71 29.92 -46.49
CA TRP A 978 35.91 30.38 -45.77
C TRP A 978 35.56 31.02 -44.43
N ILE A 979 34.47 31.79 -44.37
CA ILE A 979 33.95 32.37 -43.13
C ILE A 979 33.61 31.25 -42.12
N ILE A 980 32.86 30.23 -42.54
CA ILE A 980 32.51 29.10 -41.66
C ILE A 980 33.78 28.40 -41.15
N ARG A 981 34.78 28.18 -42.03
CA ARG A 981 36.06 27.57 -41.64
C ARG A 981 36.84 28.46 -40.64
N ARG A 982 36.82 29.78 -40.79
CA ARG A 982 37.53 30.70 -39.90
C ARG A 982 36.80 30.89 -38.56
N VAL A 983 35.47 30.94 -38.56
CA VAL A 983 34.64 31.14 -37.35
C VAL A 983 34.59 29.89 -36.48
N PHE A 984 34.45 28.70 -37.06
CA PHE A 984 34.29 27.47 -36.26
C PHE A 984 35.57 26.63 -36.16
N TYR A 985 36.15 26.29 -37.30
CA TYR A 985 37.22 25.29 -37.35
C TYR A 985 38.52 25.81 -36.72
N ARG A 986 38.91 27.07 -36.97
CA ARG A 986 40.14 27.64 -36.39
C ARG A 986 40.07 27.78 -34.86
N PRO A 987 39.06 28.45 -34.26
CA PRO A 987 38.89 28.48 -32.81
C PRO A 987 38.84 27.11 -32.13
N TYR A 988 38.25 26.12 -32.80
CA TYR A 988 38.24 24.75 -32.29
C TYR A 988 39.67 24.18 -32.17
N MET A 989 40.51 24.37 -33.20
CA MET A 989 41.90 23.91 -33.18
C MET A 989 42.77 24.65 -32.14
N HIS A 990 42.41 25.90 -31.78
CA HIS A 990 43.09 26.63 -30.71
C HIS A 990 42.98 25.92 -29.35
N ILE A 991 41.88 25.23 -29.07
CA ILE A 991 41.68 24.47 -27.81
C ILE A 991 42.72 23.35 -27.69
N TYR A 992 43.10 22.73 -28.81
CA TYR A 992 44.12 21.68 -28.89
C TYR A 992 45.55 22.22 -28.94
N GLY A 993 45.76 23.53 -28.76
CA GLY A 993 47.08 24.15 -28.74
C GLY A 993 47.68 24.46 -30.11
N GLN A 994 46.92 24.27 -31.22
CA GLN A 994 47.35 24.71 -32.54
C GLN A 994 46.91 26.15 -32.78
N ILE A 995 47.75 27.10 -32.34
CA ILE A 995 47.49 28.53 -32.48
C ILE A 995 48.42 29.08 -33.57
N PRO A 996 47.94 29.28 -34.81
CA PRO A 996 48.74 29.88 -35.87
C PRO A 996 48.89 31.39 -35.60
N LEU A 997 49.83 31.75 -34.73
CA LEU A 997 50.12 33.14 -34.37
C LEU A 997 50.49 33.99 -35.59
N ASP A 998 51.12 33.39 -36.61
CA ASP A 998 51.55 34.06 -37.83
C ASP A 998 50.38 34.53 -38.74
N GLU A 999 49.15 34.06 -38.49
CA GLU A 999 47.96 34.48 -39.24
C GLU A 999 47.02 35.38 -38.43
N ILE A 1000 47.22 35.46 -37.11
CA ILE A 1000 46.39 36.23 -36.18
C ILE A 1000 47.06 37.56 -35.85
N ASP A 1001 48.40 37.58 -35.79
CA ASP A 1001 49.17 38.77 -35.52
C ASP A 1001 49.38 39.59 -36.80
N ALA A 1002 48.71 40.74 -36.87
CA ALA A 1002 48.77 41.63 -38.04
C ALA A 1002 50.18 42.22 -38.29
N ASP A 1003 51.07 42.19 -37.29
CA ASP A 1003 52.44 42.74 -37.39
C ASP A 1003 53.37 41.82 -38.20
N LYS A 1004 53.00 40.55 -38.40
CA LYS A 1004 53.72 39.57 -39.24
C LYS A 1004 53.23 39.54 -40.71
N ARG A 1005 52.71 40.66 -41.21
CA ARG A 1005 52.11 40.83 -42.55
C ARG A 1005 53.00 40.42 -43.75
N HIS A 1006 54.32 40.34 -43.55
CA HIS A 1006 55.31 40.25 -44.62
C HIS A 1006 55.51 38.86 -45.25
N GLU A 1007 54.96 37.78 -44.67
CA GLU A 1007 55.23 36.41 -45.14
C GLU A 1007 54.18 35.83 -46.12
N LYS A 1008 53.05 36.50 -46.38
CA LYS A 1008 52.00 36.03 -47.31
C LYS A 1008 51.52 37.08 -48.30
N VAL A 1009 51.28 36.66 -49.55
CA VAL A 1009 50.70 37.50 -50.62
C VAL A 1009 49.20 37.66 -50.39
N CYS A 1010 48.77 38.82 -49.88
CA CYS A 1010 47.36 39.15 -49.64
C CYS A 1010 46.96 40.47 -50.31
N THR A 1011 45.65 40.71 -50.54
CA THR A 1011 45.15 41.91 -51.23
C THR A 1011 43.96 42.54 -50.50
N ASP A 1012 43.94 43.87 -50.37
CA ASP A 1012 42.84 44.63 -49.76
C ASP A 1012 41.75 45.06 -50.79
N ASN A 1013 41.91 44.68 -52.07
CA ASN A 1013 41.04 45.15 -53.16
C ASN A 1013 39.79 44.26 -53.31
N VAL A 1014 38.60 44.85 -53.09
CA VAL A 1014 37.30 44.15 -53.04
C VAL A 1014 37.01 43.35 -54.31
N THR A 1015 37.37 43.86 -55.49
CA THR A 1015 37.11 43.17 -56.78
C THR A 1015 37.99 41.94 -56.97
N LEU A 1016 39.23 41.97 -56.50
CA LEU A 1016 40.16 40.83 -56.52
C LEU A 1016 39.77 39.76 -55.47
N ILE A 1017 39.22 40.19 -54.34
CA ILE A 1017 38.67 39.28 -53.31
C ILE A 1017 37.46 38.51 -53.85
N HIS A 1018 36.58 39.17 -54.61
CA HIS A 1018 35.47 38.49 -55.31
C HIS A 1018 35.93 37.48 -56.36
N GLN A 1019 37.10 37.70 -56.97
CA GLN A 1019 37.73 36.78 -57.93
C GLN A 1019 38.52 35.65 -57.25
N GLY A 1020 38.63 35.65 -55.92
CA GLY A 1020 39.21 34.57 -55.13
C GLY A 1020 40.53 34.88 -54.42
N ALA A 1021 41.05 36.11 -54.51
CA ALA A 1021 42.25 36.51 -53.78
C ALA A 1021 42.03 36.55 -52.25
N GLU A 1022 43.06 36.27 -51.45
CA GLU A 1022 42.95 36.28 -49.98
C GLU A 1022 42.98 37.71 -49.41
N PRO A 1023 42.01 38.08 -48.54
CA PRO A 1023 42.02 39.38 -47.88
C PRO A 1023 43.14 39.45 -46.83
N CYS A 1024 43.78 40.61 -46.66
CA CYS A 1024 44.77 40.80 -45.60
C CYS A 1024 44.09 41.02 -44.23
N PRO A 1025 44.72 40.59 -43.12
CA PRO A 1025 44.29 40.99 -41.78
C PRO A 1025 44.50 42.50 -41.55
N GLN A 1026 43.58 43.12 -40.81
CA GLN A 1026 43.59 44.53 -40.44
C GLN A 1026 44.40 44.75 -39.13
N SER A 1027 45.18 45.83 -39.05
CA SER A 1027 46.08 46.11 -37.91
C SER A 1027 45.44 46.97 -36.80
N ASP A 1028 44.36 47.69 -37.11
CA ASP A 1028 43.79 48.76 -36.26
C ASP A 1028 43.41 48.34 -34.83
N ALA A 1029 43.01 47.08 -34.63
CA ALA A 1029 42.62 46.53 -33.33
C ALA A 1029 43.34 45.21 -32.99
N ASN A 1030 44.58 45.02 -33.47
CA ASN A 1030 45.35 43.78 -33.25
C ASN A 1030 45.54 43.46 -31.75
N TRP A 1031 45.78 44.48 -30.92
CA TRP A 1031 45.92 44.32 -29.46
C TRP A 1031 44.67 43.69 -28.79
N LEU A 1032 43.47 44.00 -29.28
CA LEU A 1032 42.21 43.46 -28.76
C LEU A 1032 42.03 42.00 -29.16
N VAL A 1033 42.48 41.61 -30.36
CA VAL A 1033 42.47 40.22 -30.84
C VAL A 1033 43.36 39.34 -29.96
N LEU A 1034 44.56 39.81 -29.58
CA LEU A 1034 45.47 39.10 -28.68
C LEU A 1034 44.92 38.97 -27.24
N ILE A 1035 44.22 40.00 -26.75
CA ILE A 1035 43.52 39.94 -25.46
C ILE A 1035 42.36 38.94 -25.52
N LEU A 1036 41.53 38.99 -26.55
CA LEU A 1036 40.41 38.06 -26.74
C LEU A 1036 40.89 36.61 -26.88
N LEU A 1037 42.00 36.37 -27.58
CA LEU A 1037 42.64 35.06 -27.67
C LEU A 1037 43.08 34.56 -26.29
N SER A 1038 43.69 35.43 -25.48
CA SER A 1038 44.16 35.10 -24.12
C SER A 1038 42.98 34.80 -23.18
N ILE A 1039 41.91 35.61 -23.20
CA ILE A 1039 40.66 35.38 -22.46
C ILE A 1039 39.99 34.09 -22.91
N TYR A 1040 39.93 33.84 -24.22
CA TYR A 1040 39.37 32.62 -24.79
C TYR A 1040 40.11 31.39 -24.25
N LEU A 1041 41.44 31.35 -24.34
CA LEU A 1041 42.25 30.24 -23.85
C LEU A 1041 42.14 30.05 -22.33
N LEU A 1042 42.08 31.13 -21.55
CA LEU A 1042 41.87 31.07 -20.10
C LEU A 1042 40.52 30.39 -19.79
N VAL A 1043 39.44 30.87 -20.40
CA VAL A 1043 38.10 30.35 -20.16
C VAL A 1043 37.96 28.91 -20.67
N THR A 1044 38.47 28.59 -21.87
CA THR A 1044 38.33 27.22 -22.40
C THR A 1044 39.21 26.24 -21.65
N ASN A 1045 40.50 26.52 -21.50
CA ASN A 1045 41.46 25.52 -21.04
C ASN A 1045 41.54 25.44 -19.51
N ILE A 1046 41.41 26.57 -18.80
CA ILE A 1046 41.49 26.57 -17.33
C ILE A 1046 40.12 26.37 -16.69
N LEU A 1047 39.05 26.97 -17.22
CA LEU A 1047 37.72 26.84 -16.62
C LEU A 1047 36.95 25.66 -17.22
N LEU A 1048 36.67 25.66 -18.52
CA LEU A 1048 35.76 24.69 -19.14
C LEU A 1048 36.34 23.26 -19.12
N VAL A 1049 37.60 23.06 -19.53
CA VAL A 1049 38.22 21.72 -19.53
C VAL A 1049 38.35 21.15 -18.12
N ASN A 1050 38.73 21.95 -17.12
CA ASN A 1050 38.81 21.46 -15.73
C ASN A 1050 37.43 21.17 -15.14
N LEU A 1051 36.41 21.94 -15.51
CA LEU A 1051 35.02 21.64 -15.15
C LEU A 1051 34.57 20.31 -15.78
N LEU A 1052 34.95 20.02 -17.03
CA LEU A 1052 34.69 18.73 -17.66
C LEU A 1052 35.34 17.57 -16.90
N ILE A 1053 36.62 17.74 -16.49
CA ILE A 1053 37.33 16.75 -15.67
C ILE A 1053 36.60 16.52 -14.35
N ALA A 1054 36.13 17.58 -13.68
CA ALA A 1054 35.39 17.49 -12.43
C ALA A 1054 34.04 16.78 -12.60
N MET A 1055 33.26 17.12 -13.64
CA MET A 1055 31.99 16.45 -13.95
C MET A 1055 32.21 14.97 -14.25
N PHE A 1056 33.21 14.63 -15.07
CA PHE A 1056 33.54 13.22 -15.34
C PHE A 1056 34.00 12.48 -14.10
N SER A 1057 34.80 13.10 -13.21
CA SER A 1057 35.21 12.46 -11.96
C SER A 1057 34.01 12.16 -11.05
N TYR A 1058 33.07 13.11 -10.91
CA TYR A 1058 31.85 12.90 -10.14
C TYR A 1058 30.97 11.79 -10.72
N THR A 1059 30.69 11.84 -12.03
CA THR A 1059 29.88 10.83 -12.71
C THR A 1059 30.58 9.47 -12.72
N PHE A 1060 31.91 9.42 -12.88
CA PHE A 1060 32.70 8.19 -12.79
C PHE A 1060 32.51 7.51 -11.44
N ASN A 1061 32.77 8.23 -10.35
CA ASN A 1061 32.69 7.69 -8.99
C ASN A 1061 31.28 7.18 -8.68
N LYS A 1062 30.25 7.96 -9.05
CA LYS A 1062 28.85 7.59 -8.85
C LYS A 1062 28.41 6.37 -9.66
N VAL A 1063 28.90 6.24 -10.90
CA VAL A 1063 28.50 5.13 -11.78
C VAL A 1063 29.33 3.87 -11.50
N GLN A 1064 30.59 4.00 -11.11
CA GLN A 1064 31.51 2.89 -10.88
C GLN A 1064 30.95 1.89 -9.85
N GLU A 1065 30.39 2.39 -8.74
CA GLU A 1065 29.84 1.57 -7.65
C GLU A 1065 28.73 0.61 -8.10
N HIS A 1066 27.90 1.02 -9.07
CA HIS A 1066 26.79 0.21 -9.58
C HIS A 1066 27.04 -0.37 -10.98
N SER A 1067 28.18 -0.08 -11.60
CA SER A 1067 28.47 -0.43 -13.01
C SER A 1067 28.56 -1.94 -13.23
N ASP A 1068 29.12 -2.69 -12.29
CA ASP A 1068 29.24 -4.15 -12.37
C ASP A 1068 27.86 -4.82 -12.34
N VAL A 1069 26.97 -4.39 -11.45
CA VAL A 1069 25.59 -4.88 -11.35
C VAL A 1069 24.83 -4.63 -12.66
N HIS A 1070 24.99 -3.44 -13.25
CA HIS A 1070 24.42 -3.14 -14.56
C HIS A 1070 24.98 -4.02 -15.68
N TRP A 1071 26.29 -4.29 -15.67
CA TRP A 1071 26.93 -5.15 -16.66
C TRP A 1071 26.47 -6.60 -16.55
N LYS A 1072 26.41 -7.15 -15.34
CA LYS A 1072 25.91 -8.52 -15.07
C LYS A 1072 24.49 -8.72 -15.56
N PHE A 1073 23.63 -7.71 -15.46
CA PHE A 1073 22.29 -7.72 -16.06
C PHE A 1073 22.33 -7.72 -17.59
N GLN A 1074 23.10 -6.81 -18.20
CA GLN A 1074 23.22 -6.72 -19.67
C GLN A 1074 23.83 -7.98 -20.29
N ARG A 1075 24.75 -8.64 -19.56
CA ARG A 1075 25.35 -9.91 -19.96
C ARG A 1075 24.29 -10.99 -20.24
N TYR A 1076 23.22 -11.06 -19.45
CA TYR A 1076 22.12 -12.01 -19.70
C TYR A 1076 21.49 -11.78 -21.08
N ASN A 1077 21.10 -10.54 -21.39
CA ASN A 1077 20.44 -10.20 -22.66
C ASN A 1077 21.33 -10.56 -23.85
N LEU A 1078 22.64 -10.27 -23.75
CA LEU A 1078 23.62 -10.62 -24.78
C LEU A 1078 23.77 -12.14 -24.93
N ILE A 1079 23.86 -12.91 -23.84
CA ILE A 1079 23.97 -14.37 -23.89
C ILE A 1079 22.71 -14.98 -24.51
N ALA A 1080 21.52 -14.52 -24.10
CA ALA A 1080 20.26 -14.99 -24.65
C ALA A 1080 20.16 -14.70 -26.16
N GLU A 1081 20.63 -13.52 -26.59
CA GLU A 1081 20.72 -13.16 -28.01
C GLU A 1081 21.62 -14.13 -28.78
N TYR A 1082 22.86 -14.34 -28.35
CA TYR A 1082 23.82 -15.23 -29.02
C TYR A 1082 23.40 -16.70 -29.01
N HIS A 1083 22.78 -17.17 -27.93
CA HIS A 1083 22.23 -18.53 -27.88
C HIS A 1083 21.09 -18.74 -28.90
N SER A 1084 20.28 -17.71 -29.13
CA SER A 1084 19.21 -17.75 -30.15
C SER A 1084 19.72 -17.71 -31.60
N ARG A 1085 20.95 -17.22 -31.81
CA ARG A 1085 21.55 -17.08 -33.15
C ARG A 1085 21.86 -18.46 -33.77
N PRO A 1086 21.85 -18.56 -35.11
CA PRO A 1086 22.36 -19.72 -35.80
C PRO A 1086 23.89 -19.86 -35.57
N CYS A 1087 24.40 -21.09 -35.58
CA CYS A 1087 25.80 -21.37 -35.29
C CYS A 1087 26.77 -20.89 -36.39
N LEU A 1088 26.27 -20.75 -37.63
CA LEU A 1088 27.08 -20.32 -38.76
C LEU A 1088 27.20 -18.80 -38.80
N SER A 1089 28.43 -18.30 -38.78
CA SER A 1089 28.74 -16.89 -38.92
C SER A 1089 28.52 -16.39 -40.36
N PRO A 1090 28.21 -15.09 -40.57
CA PRO A 1090 28.28 -14.46 -41.89
C PRO A 1090 29.63 -14.73 -42.57
N PRO A 1091 29.68 -15.14 -43.85
CA PRO A 1091 28.63 -15.13 -44.88
C PRO A 1091 27.83 -16.45 -44.99
N PHE A 1092 28.24 -17.51 -44.30
CA PHE A 1092 27.63 -18.85 -44.43
C PHE A 1092 26.27 -18.98 -43.72
N ILE A 1093 25.86 -17.94 -43.00
CA ILE A 1093 24.59 -17.85 -42.28
C ILE A 1093 23.36 -18.09 -43.17
N ILE A 1094 23.43 -17.75 -44.48
CA ILE A 1094 22.34 -17.97 -45.45
C ILE A 1094 21.90 -19.43 -45.49
N ILE A 1095 22.82 -20.38 -45.40
CA ILE A 1095 22.50 -21.82 -45.39
C ILE A 1095 21.63 -22.16 -44.18
N SER A 1096 21.92 -21.55 -43.02
CA SER A 1096 21.13 -21.73 -41.80
C SER A 1096 19.74 -21.09 -41.93
N HIS A 1097 19.65 -19.88 -42.51
CA HIS A 1097 18.36 -19.23 -42.77
C HIS A 1097 17.49 -20.06 -43.70
N LEU A 1098 18.04 -20.59 -44.80
CA LEU A 1098 17.33 -21.46 -45.72
C LEU A 1098 16.83 -22.73 -45.02
N HIS A 1099 17.67 -23.35 -44.18
CA HIS A 1099 17.28 -24.53 -43.40
C HIS A 1099 16.17 -24.23 -42.38
N ILE A 1100 16.25 -23.11 -41.65
CA ILE A 1100 15.21 -22.70 -40.68
C ILE A 1100 13.91 -22.32 -41.40
N PHE A 1101 14.01 -21.60 -42.52
CA PHE A 1101 12.88 -21.22 -43.37
C PHE A 1101 12.18 -22.48 -43.91
N PHE A 1102 12.93 -23.44 -44.45
CA PHE A 1102 12.40 -24.71 -44.93
C PHE A 1102 11.69 -25.49 -43.81
N LYS A 1103 12.32 -25.63 -42.63
CA LYS A 1103 11.73 -26.35 -41.49
C LYS A 1103 10.44 -25.71 -40.97
N ARG A 1104 10.34 -24.38 -40.95
CA ARG A 1104 9.16 -23.68 -40.42
C ARG A 1104 8.02 -23.58 -41.44
N VAL A 1105 8.33 -23.21 -42.69
CA VAL A 1105 7.31 -22.96 -43.72
C VAL A 1105 6.77 -24.26 -44.30
N ILE A 1106 7.64 -25.26 -44.52
CA ILE A 1106 7.27 -26.50 -45.22
C ILE A 1106 6.92 -27.62 -44.23
N GLN A 1107 7.65 -27.76 -43.11
CA GLN A 1107 7.45 -28.86 -42.15
C GLN A 1107 6.66 -28.50 -40.89
N ARG A 1108 6.33 -27.22 -40.66
CA ARG A 1108 5.62 -26.70 -39.46
C ARG A 1108 6.16 -27.19 -38.12
N LEU A 1109 7.43 -27.60 -38.05
CA LEU A 1109 8.04 -28.11 -36.83
C LEU A 1109 8.54 -26.94 -35.95
N PRO A 1110 8.17 -26.88 -34.66
CA PRO A 1110 8.70 -25.87 -33.75
C PRO A 1110 10.22 -26.01 -33.54
N SER A 1111 10.85 -24.91 -33.11
CA SER A 1111 12.30 -24.85 -32.89
C SER A 1111 12.65 -25.35 -31.48
N ASN A 1112 13.36 -26.48 -31.39
CA ASN A 1112 13.78 -27.08 -30.10
C ASN A 1112 14.89 -26.30 -29.36
N LYS A 1113 15.45 -25.22 -29.93
CA LYS A 1113 16.56 -24.45 -29.32
C LYS A 1113 16.22 -23.74 -28.01
N ASN A 1114 14.94 -23.59 -27.64
CA ASN A 1114 14.56 -22.86 -26.42
C ASN A 1114 14.64 -23.70 -25.13
N GLN A 1115 14.96 -25.00 -25.21
CA GLN A 1115 14.93 -25.92 -24.07
C GLN A 1115 15.96 -25.59 -22.96
N HIS A 1116 17.08 -24.92 -23.25
CA HIS A 1116 18.07 -24.54 -22.23
C HIS A 1116 17.60 -23.39 -21.32
N PHE A 1117 16.64 -22.57 -21.78
CA PHE A 1117 16.07 -21.47 -20.99
C PHE A 1117 14.68 -21.78 -20.43
N MET A 1118 14.09 -22.90 -20.85
CA MET A 1118 12.73 -23.31 -20.51
C MET A 1118 12.68 -24.82 -20.32
N LEU A 1119 12.54 -25.24 -19.08
CA LEU A 1119 12.41 -26.64 -18.70
C LEU A 1119 10.98 -26.93 -18.21
N ASP A 1120 10.30 -27.82 -18.92
CA ASP A 1120 9.04 -28.40 -18.47
C ASP A 1120 9.34 -29.61 -17.59
N LEU A 1121 9.19 -29.44 -16.28
CA LEU A 1121 9.35 -30.53 -15.31
C LEU A 1121 8.07 -31.36 -15.22
N LYS A 1122 8.23 -32.67 -14.97
CA LYS A 1122 7.09 -33.54 -14.63
C LYS A 1122 6.48 -33.07 -13.30
N SER A 1123 5.15 -33.15 -13.18
CA SER A 1123 4.40 -32.65 -12.02
C SER A 1123 4.98 -33.09 -10.65
N LYS A 1124 5.40 -34.36 -10.52
CA LYS A 1124 6.01 -34.90 -9.28
C LYS A 1124 7.37 -34.27 -8.94
N GLU A 1125 8.22 -34.04 -9.94
CA GLU A 1125 9.54 -33.42 -9.72
C GLU A 1125 9.39 -31.93 -9.38
N ALA A 1126 8.41 -31.26 -10.01
CA ALA A 1126 8.08 -29.87 -9.71
C ALA A 1126 7.55 -29.69 -8.28
N SER A 1127 6.70 -30.59 -7.78
CA SER A 1127 6.20 -30.52 -6.40
C SER A 1127 7.31 -30.73 -5.37
N LEU A 1128 8.24 -31.67 -5.61
CA LEU A 1128 9.40 -31.89 -4.75
C LEU A 1128 10.33 -30.66 -4.72
N LEU A 1129 10.54 -30.02 -5.86
CA LEU A 1129 11.35 -28.81 -5.95
C LEU A 1129 10.69 -27.64 -5.20
N ASN A 1130 9.36 -27.49 -5.32
CA ASN A 1130 8.61 -26.47 -4.58
C ASN A 1130 8.62 -26.72 -3.06
N MET A 1131 8.52 -27.99 -2.64
CA MET A 1131 8.64 -28.35 -1.22
C MET A 1131 10.02 -27.99 -0.67
N TRP A 1132 11.08 -28.35 -1.40
CA TRP A 1132 12.45 -28.00 -1.06
C TRP A 1132 12.66 -26.47 -0.99
N GLU A 1133 12.15 -25.72 -1.97
CA GLU A 1133 12.17 -24.24 -1.96
C GLU A 1133 11.44 -23.69 -0.72
N SER A 1134 10.27 -24.23 -0.37
CA SER A 1134 9.49 -23.78 0.79
C SER A 1134 10.19 -24.05 2.11
N THR A 1135 10.79 -25.24 2.29
CA THR A 1135 11.57 -25.57 3.51
C THR A 1135 12.74 -24.60 3.69
N LEU A 1136 13.45 -24.27 2.61
CA LEU A 1136 14.56 -23.33 2.67
C LEU A 1136 14.11 -21.90 2.96
N LYS A 1137 12.99 -21.46 2.37
CA LYS A 1137 12.36 -20.17 2.71
C LYS A 1137 12.03 -20.12 4.21
N GLU A 1138 11.42 -21.16 4.77
CA GLU A 1138 11.04 -21.19 6.20
C GLU A 1138 12.27 -21.11 7.12
N ASN A 1139 13.34 -21.83 6.77
CA ASN A 1139 14.63 -21.73 7.46
C ASN A 1139 15.17 -20.30 7.41
N LEU A 1140 15.15 -19.67 6.23
CA LEU A 1140 15.57 -18.28 6.05
C LEU A 1140 14.73 -17.31 6.90
N LEU A 1141 13.41 -17.41 6.85
CA LEU A 1141 12.49 -16.56 7.62
C LEU A 1141 12.69 -16.74 9.13
N SER A 1142 12.95 -17.96 9.58
CA SER A 1142 13.28 -18.27 10.97
C SER A 1142 14.61 -17.61 11.38
N MET A 1143 15.65 -17.72 10.54
CA MET A 1143 16.95 -17.08 10.77
C MET A 1143 16.85 -15.55 10.77
N GLN A 1144 16.11 -14.96 9.82
CA GLN A 1144 15.88 -13.52 9.75
C GLN A 1144 15.08 -13.04 10.96
N GLY A 1145 14.06 -13.79 11.37
CA GLY A 1145 13.30 -13.55 12.59
C GLY A 1145 14.18 -13.60 13.85
N LYS A 1146 15.11 -14.55 13.94
CA LYS A 1146 16.10 -14.62 15.03
C LYS A 1146 17.04 -13.42 15.02
N LYS A 1147 17.64 -13.07 13.87
CA LYS A 1147 18.50 -11.89 13.72
C LYS A 1147 17.78 -10.59 14.13
N GLN A 1148 16.53 -10.42 13.70
CA GLN A 1148 15.71 -9.26 14.09
C GLN A 1148 15.42 -9.27 15.59
N ARG A 1149 15.18 -10.45 16.19
CA ARG A 1149 14.98 -10.57 17.64
C ARG A 1149 16.23 -10.32 18.47
N GLU A 1150 17.41 -10.59 17.90
CA GLU A 1150 18.73 -10.39 18.52
C GLU A 1150 19.26 -8.96 18.34
N CYS A 1151 18.70 -8.18 17.40
CA CYS A 1151 19.06 -6.79 17.19
C CYS A 1151 18.91 -5.97 18.48
N ASP A 1152 19.92 -5.16 18.78
CA ASP A 1152 19.99 -4.38 20.02
C ASP A 1152 18.81 -3.42 20.19
N THR A 1153 18.26 -2.90 19.09
CA THR A 1153 17.08 -2.02 19.10
C THR A 1153 15.81 -2.74 19.57
N GLU A 1154 15.56 -3.94 19.06
CA GLU A 1154 14.42 -4.77 19.48
C GLU A 1154 14.61 -5.33 20.89
N ARG A 1155 15.85 -5.69 21.26
CA ARG A 1155 16.18 -6.07 22.65
C ARG A 1155 15.89 -4.91 23.60
N LEU A 1156 16.30 -3.70 23.26
CA LEU A 1156 16.04 -2.50 24.04
C LEU A 1156 14.53 -2.23 24.17
N LYS A 1157 13.77 -2.36 23.08
CA LYS A 1157 12.32 -2.23 23.09
C LYS A 1157 11.66 -3.26 24.03
N ARG A 1158 12.08 -4.52 23.98
CA ARG A 1158 11.58 -5.56 24.91
C ARG A 1158 11.98 -5.30 26.35
N THR A 1159 13.20 -4.83 26.61
CA THR A 1159 13.59 -4.46 27.97
C THR A 1159 12.76 -3.28 28.47
N SER A 1160 12.44 -2.31 27.61
CA SER A 1160 11.52 -1.21 27.94
C SER A 1160 10.15 -1.75 28.31
N THR A 1161 9.52 -2.56 27.46
CA THR A 1161 8.19 -3.12 27.75
C THR A 1161 8.17 -3.99 29.00
N LYS A 1162 9.27 -4.73 29.27
CA LYS A 1162 9.40 -5.52 30.50
C LYS A 1162 9.56 -4.63 31.73
N VAL A 1163 10.37 -3.56 31.64
CA VAL A 1163 10.52 -2.57 32.71
C VAL A 1163 9.18 -1.89 32.98
N ASP A 1164 8.42 -1.52 31.95
CA ASP A 1164 7.08 -0.95 32.09
C ASP A 1164 6.12 -1.92 32.79
N SER A 1165 6.16 -3.21 32.43
CA SER A 1165 5.37 -4.26 33.11
C SER A 1165 5.77 -4.42 34.58
N VAL A 1166 7.07 -4.37 34.90
CA VAL A 1166 7.57 -4.47 36.29
C VAL A 1166 7.19 -3.23 37.09
N LEU A 1167 7.25 -2.04 36.48
CA LEU A 1167 6.79 -0.80 37.10
C LEU A 1167 5.30 -0.85 37.43
N LYS A 1168 4.48 -1.42 36.54
CA LYS A 1168 3.05 -1.64 36.80
C LYS A 1168 2.84 -2.57 37.99
N GLN A 1169 3.48 -3.75 38.01
CA GLN A 1169 3.40 -4.68 39.13
C GLN A 1169 3.91 -4.07 40.46
N MET A 1170 5.00 -3.29 40.42
CA MET A 1170 5.53 -2.60 41.60
C MET A 1170 4.54 -1.56 42.17
N SER A 1171 3.78 -0.90 41.29
CA SER A 1171 2.74 0.04 41.72
C SER A 1171 1.60 -0.66 42.48
N GLU A 1172 1.17 -1.83 42.00
CA GLU A 1172 0.15 -2.67 42.65
C GLU A 1172 0.64 -3.16 44.01
N ILE A 1173 1.87 -3.69 44.10
CA ILE A 1173 2.46 -4.16 45.37
C ILE A 1173 2.52 -3.03 46.41
N ARG A 1174 2.89 -1.81 45.98
CA ARG A 1174 2.95 -0.64 46.87
C ARG A 1174 1.57 -0.29 47.45
N ASP A 1175 0.51 -0.46 46.68
CA ASP A 1175 -0.86 -0.21 47.16
C ASP A 1175 -1.37 -1.32 48.09
N HIS A 1176 -0.96 -2.58 47.87
CA HIS A 1176 -1.21 -3.68 48.81
C HIS A 1176 -0.53 -3.43 50.17
N ASP A 1177 0.75 -3.01 50.19
CA ASP A 1177 1.47 -2.66 51.43
C ASP A 1177 0.78 -1.51 52.19
N ARG A 1178 0.30 -0.48 51.48
CA ARG A 1178 -0.49 0.59 52.10
C ARG A 1178 -1.80 0.09 52.74
N ARG A 1179 -2.51 -0.82 52.05
CA ARG A 1179 -3.76 -1.41 52.57
C ARG A 1179 -3.49 -2.28 53.80
N LEU A 1180 -2.43 -3.10 53.76
CA LEU A 1180 -2.00 -3.93 54.90
C LEU A 1180 -1.65 -3.08 56.11
N ARG A 1181 -0.85 -2.02 55.96
CA ARG A 1181 -0.52 -1.12 57.08
C ARG A 1181 -1.75 -0.45 57.68
N LYS A 1182 -2.73 -0.07 56.84
CA LYS A 1182 -3.99 0.49 57.34
C LYS A 1182 -4.76 -0.55 58.16
N LEU A 1183 -4.83 -1.80 57.67
CA LEU A 1183 -5.48 -2.89 58.38
C LEU A 1183 -4.77 -3.22 59.70
N GLU A 1184 -3.44 -3.26 59.71
CA GLU A 1184 -2.64 -3.44 60.92
C GLU A 1184 -2.91 -2.35 61.96
N LEU A 1185 -2.98 -1.08 61.53
CA LEU A 1185 -3.34 0.03 62.41
C LEU A 1185 -4.78 -0.11 62.96
N GLU A 1186 -5.73 -0.53 62.14
CA GLU A 1186 -7.12 -0.78 62.58
C GLU A 1186 -7.19 -1.96 63.56
N VAL A 1187 -6.47 -3.05 63.32
CA VAL A 1187 -6.38 -4.20 64.23
C VAL A 1187 -5.71 -3.81 65.55
N GLN A 1188 -4.64 -3.01 65.50
CA GLN A 1188 -3.97 -2.50 66.69
C GLN A 1188 -4.88 -1.55 67.49
N TYR A 1189 -5.67 -0.71 66.82
CA TYR A 1189 -6.70 0.11 67.45
C TYR A 1189 -7.80 -0.75 68.09
N CYS A 1190 -8.32 -1.77 67.40
CA CYS A 1190 -9.31 -2.69 67.97
C CYS A 1190 -8.76 -3.44 69.19
N SER A 1191 -7.50 -3.90 69.13
CA SER A 1191 -6.83 -4.58 70.24
C SER A 1191 -6.68 -3.65 71.45
N THR A 1192 -6.24 -2.41 71.24
CA THR A 1192 -6.10 -1.40 72.31
C THR A 1192 -7.44 -0.91 72.87
N ALA A 1193 -8.48 -0.82 72.03
CA ALA A 1193 -9.84 -0.54 72.46
C ALA A 1193 -10.43 -1.68 73.29
N LEU A 1194 -10.25 -2.94 72.84
CA LEU A 1194 -10.68 -4.12 73.59
C LEU A 1194 -9.94 -4.25 74.92
N SER A 1195 -8.62 -4.02 74.96
CA SER A 1195 -7.87 -4.02 76.22
C SER A 1195 -8.36 -2.93 77.17
N TRP A 1196 -8.64 -1.72 76.64
CA TRP A 1196 -9.23 -0.65 77.44
C TRP A 1196 -10.63 -1.00 77.96
N ILE A 1197 -11.50 -1.63 77.14
CA ILE A 1197 -12.83 -2.08 77.58
C ILE A 1197 -12.70 -3.12 78.70
N VAL A 1198 -11.79 -4.10 78.56
CA VAL A 1198 -11.56 -5.13 79.58
C VAL A 1198 -11.02 -4.51 80.88
N GLU A 1199 -10.10 -3.55 80.80
CA GLU A 1199 -9.55 -2.84 81.95
C GLU A 1199 -10.59 -1.90 82.61
N ALA A 1200 -11.46 -1.28 81.82
CA ALA A 1200 -12.56 -0.46 82.31
C ALA A 1200 -13.65 -1.30 83.00
N LEU A 1201 -13.93 -2.50 82.51
CA LEU A 1201 -14.87 -3.44 83.11
C LEU A 1201 -14.30 -4.11 84.37
N SER A 1202 -12.98 -4.30 84.49
CA SER A 1202 -12.38 -4.89 85.69
C SER A 1202 -12.30 -3.92 86.88
N GLN A 1203 -12.43 -2.61 86.65
CA GLN A 1203 -12.39 -1.56 87.68
C GLN A 1203 -13.77 -1.17 88.24
N SER A 1204 -14.85 -1.82 87.80
CA SER A 1204 -16.21 -1.43 88.15
C SER A 1204 -16.71 -2.06 89.45
N ASP A 1205 -16.19 -1.59 90.58
CA ASP A 1205 -17.02 -1.57 91.80
C ASP A 1205 -16.92 -0.30 92.64
N VAL A 1206 -15.84 0.50 92.68
CA VAL A 1206 -15.82 1.69 93.59
C VAL A 1206 -15.04 2.95 93.14
N VAL A 1207 -14.32 3.02 92.01
CA VAL A 1207 -13.47 4.21 91.73
C VAL A 1207 -13.65 4.81 90.33
N LYS A 1208 -13.77 6.15 90.26
CA LYS A 1208 -13.87 6.94 89.02
C LYS A 1208 -12.67 6.69 88.09
N GLN A 1209 -12.96 6.43 86.82
CA GLN A 1209 -12.01 6.12 85.74
C GLN A 1209 -10.95 7.22 85.56
N THR A 1210 -9.66 6.84 85.51
CA THR A 1210 -8.51 7.74 85.32
C THR A 1210 -7.99 7.80 83.87
N ARG A 1211 -8.50 6.99 82.92
CA ARG A 1211 -8.05 6.97 81.52
C ARG A 1211 -9.21 7.16 80.53
N PRO A 1212 -9.17 8.18 79.64
CA PRO A 1212 -10.16 8.35 78.58
C PRO A 1212 -10.10 7.18 77.57
N PRO A 1213 -11.21 6.87 76.87
CA PRO A 1213 -11.22 5.86 75.82
C PRO A 1213 -10.19 6.19 74.73
N PRO A 1214 -9.57 5.16 74.11
CA PRO A 1214 -8.70 5.38 72.97
C PRO A 1214 -9.51 6.06 71.88
N LEU A 1215 -9.21 7.34 71.63
CA LEU A 1215 -9.78 8.06 70.51
C LEU A 1215 -9.24 7.41 69.23
N PRO A 1216 -10.08 7.18 68.21
CA PRO A 1216 -9.56 6.81 66.90
C PRO A 1216 -8.60 7.93 66.52
N SER A 1217 -7.33 7.58 66.27
CA SER A 1217 -6.39 8.59 65.80
C SER A 1217 -7.04 9.18 64.56
N LYS A 1218 -7.49 10.44 64.63
CA LYS A 1218 -7.88 11.18 63.43
C LYS A 1218 -6.64 11.11 62.57
N GLY A 1219 -6.73 10.29 61.51
CA GLY A 1219 -5.58 9.91 60.70
C GLY A 1219 -4.76 11.15 60.42
N ILE A 1220 -3.44 11.00 60.53
CA ILE A 1220 -2.49 12.01 60.07
C ILE A 1220 -2.98 12.46 58.70
N ALA A 1221 -3.58 13.66 58.65
CA ALA A 1221 -3.92 14.31 57.42
C ALA A 1221 -2.59 14.39 56.67
N SER A 1222 -2.53 13.69 55.54
CA SER A 1222 -1.35 13.60 54.72
C SER A 1222 -0.77 15.00 54.50
N LYS A 1223 0.33 15.33 55.19
CA LYS A 1223 1.26 16.31 54.65
C LYS A 1223 1.78 15.68 53.37
N ARG A 1224 1.18 16.04 52.22
CA ARG A 1224 1.81 15.80 50.92
C ARG A 1224 3.20 16.43 50.98
N PRO A 1225 4.26 15.75 50.53
CA PRO A 1225 5.49 16.46 50.25
C PRO A 1225 5.17 17.47 49.14
N THR A 1226 5.31 18.74 49.45
CA THR A 1226 5.48 19.79 48.45
C THR A 1226 6.77 19.47 47.71
N PHE A 1227 6.66 18.93 46.51
CA PHE A 1227 7.75 18.98 45.54
C PHE A 1227 7.80 20.40 44.98
N SER A 1228 8.92 21.07 45.22
CA SER A 1228 9.46 22.09 44.32
C SER A 1228 9.89 21.46 43.01
#